data_AF-A0A7H9B501-F1
#
_entry.id   AF-A0A7H9B501-F1
#
_cell.length_a   1.000
_cell.length_b   1.000
_cell.length_c   1.000
_cell.angle_alpha   90.00
_cell.angle_beta   90.00
_cell.angle_gamma   90.00
#
_symmetry.space_group_name_H-M   'P 1'
#
loop_
_entity.id
_entity.type
_entity.pdbx_description
1 polymer ?
#
loop_
_entity_poly.entity_id
_entity_poly.type
_entity_poly.pdbx_seq_one_letter_code
_entity_poly.pdbx_strand_id
1 'polypeptide(L)'
;MKLFVGKNPRSIVISSCGYHLSFQRVLVPVGQRQEQQQAQNIKTPTLSIRVIGDDEIIDSQKYTEVKSRIFHGLLGLLSIHGNLYIGVISGIQKVGFPRWKAENSSIVSSENVYKVLDVDFHSLDSEVFDHLFIEMSEQNHDRLIHEHPCGSLKKLFSDGTFFFSRDFDISNVLKNHGLAHSLDYTIDNQDLNYIWNANLISEIVNWRSRLSVDERHLADGEFFTFLMRGFYKTVAINSEVSPATITLISRISAENKQDSLELEGIDEDGKVSSFVETEIIVTTETLIFSYTQISGNAPLFWEVVDSQLLYGHKLKLTKSTEHNQAAFDRHFDNLASKYGVVSIVNLVKSRSESQEALASAYKNCAEIKGLKITNVEYNMTKTPNKLLYLLKQDIYEFGAFAYDIKKGIYVGKQTGVLRISSFNSIERSTIVEQLVSREVLELAGKEASMDVTITFVQVHDKLWSENIYWLGRTYSKYYKSPGKYRKVYGKLFGSRIKLYDPLHSTIIRYLKQKKASYTFEKDITIFAGTFNVSGKIPPEDIKDWICPKGSSNCKPPPDLYAIGLEEVVELTPGHMLSTDPYIKQYWEKKVLSVINTLYLDKKYGCVWSSQLGGVLLMLFISETEHQKVKHIEGDMKKTGFGGMTSNKGAVAVSFKYSATRFCLLVSHLAAGLENVEQRHNDFKTIVKNIRFSRRLRIKDHDAIIWMGDFNYRILMTNDEVRKLITAQEFSKLFEKDQLNQQMIAGEAFPYYHEMEIDFPPTYKFDPGTTTYDTSEKMRIPAWTDRILSRGSVLKQTEYGCAQNLLFSDHRPVYAIFQARVTVLDEIKKAALSAEIYKKISNKLSNMNDEEKLTLLNDGSLILDPESVVFADTDNSGILMKHRGRLPPPSSDQKKWWIGDGKQVNVILDVDTEKLVLNPMRNVNPFFEEQEGVPLYVPKS
;
A
#
# COMPACT_ATOMS: atom_id res chain seq x y z
N MET A 1 -26.86 13.78 -7.21
CA MET A 1 -27.27 12.68 -8.11
C MET A 1 -28.77 12.52 -8.23
N LYS A 2 -29.22 11.93 -9.34
CA LYS A 2 -30.62 11.55 -9.63
C LYS A 2 -30.76 10.04 -9.69
N LEU A 3 -31.94 9.52 -9.37
CA LEU A 3 -32.26 8.09 -9.44
C LEU A 3 -33.50 7.88 -10.30
N PHE A 4 -33.42 6.91 -11.21
CA PHE A 4 -34.52 6.50 -12.05
C PHE A 4 -34.81 5.02 -11.88
N VAL A 5 -36.08 4.66 -12.01
CA VAL A 5 -36.55 3.29 -11.85
C VAL A 5 -37.25 2.86 -13.13
N GLY A 6 -36.76 1.79 -13.74
CA GLY A 6 -37.36 1.17 -14.92
C GLY A 6 -38.14 -0.08 -14.53
N LYS A 7 -39.35 -0.27 -15.09
CA LYS A 7 -40.24 -1.36 -14.69
C LYS A 7 -40.09 -2.63 -15.54
N ASN A 8 -39.85 -2.49 -16.84
CA ASN A 8 -39.81 -3.62 -17.79
C ASN A 8 -38.66 -3.47 -18.83
N PRO A 9 -37.53 -4.18 -18.68
CA PRO A 9 -37.15 -4.99 -17.52
C PRO A 9 -36.82 -4.13 -16.29
N ARG A 10 -37.01 -4.70 -15.10
CA ARG A 10 -36.72 -4.01 -13.83
C ARG A 10 -35.25 -3.60 -13.78
N SER A 11 -34.99 -2.29 -13.68
CA SER A 11 -33.64 -1.74 -13.57
C SER A 11 -33.65 -0.44 -12.76
N ILE A 12 -32.51 -0.11 -12.16
CA ILE A 12 -32.33 1.16 -11.45
C ILE A 12 -31.18 1.89 -12.11
N VAL A 13 -31.36 3.18 -12.39
CA VAL A 13 -30.34 4.03 -12.97
C VAL A 13 -29.94 5.09 -11.95
N ILE A 14 -28.64 5.28 -11.75
CA ILE A 14 -28.10 6.42 -11.00
C ILE A 14 -27.40 7.34 -12.00
N SER A 15 -27.73 8.62 -11.93
CA SER A 15 -27.21 9.65 -12.82
C SER A 15 -26.48 10.74 -12.03
N SER A 16 -25.30 11.12 -12.53
CA SER A 16 -24.53 12.25 -12.02
C SER A 16 -23.70 12.88 -13.13
N CYS A 17 -23.71 14.21 -13.23
CA CYS A 17 -22.89 14.97 -14.20
C CYS A 17 -22.98 14.46 -15.66
N GLY A 18 -24.16 14.02 -16.11
CA GLY A 18 -24.37 13.48 -17.46
C GLY A 18 -23.84 12.05 -17.69
N TYR A 19 -23.34 11.40 -16.63
CA TYR A 19 -22.96 10.00 -16.65
C TYR A 19 -24.03 9.15 -15.97
N HIS A 20 -24.43 8.04 -16.59
CA HIS A 20 -25.59 7.27 -16.15
C HIS A 20 -25.29 5.78 -16.03
N LEU A 21 -25.45 5.25 -14.83
CA LEU A 21 -25.19 3.84 -14.51
C LEU A 21 -26.50 3.10 -14.32
N SER A 22 -26.81 2.21 -15.25
CA SER A 22 -27.95 1.29 -15.18
C SER A 22 -27.54 -0.03 -14.54
N PHE A 23 -28.30 -0.45 -13.54
CA PHE A 23 -28.12 -1.68 -12.78
C PHE A 23 -29.31 -2.59 -13.03
N GLN A 24 -29.04 -3.84 -13.39
CA GLN A 24 -30.08 -4.83 -13.70
C GLN A 24 -29.65 -6.22 -13.24
N ARG A 25 -30.57 -7.01 -12.68
CA ARG A 25 -30.29 -8.42 -12.34
C ARG A 25 -30.08 -9.27 -13.59
N VAL A 26 -29.12 -10.18 -13.53
CA VAL A 26 -28.87 -11.17 -14.57
C VAL A 26 -29.36 -12.53 -14.08
N LEU A 27 -30.34 -13.10 -14.79
CA LEU A 27 -30.79 -14.47 -14.60
C LEU A 27 -29.99 -15.36 -15.57
N VAL A 28 -29.02 -16.13 -15.06
CA VAL A 28 -28.28 -17.08 -15.90
C VAL A 28 -29.21 -18.24 -16.26
N PRO A 29 -29.46 -18.53 -17.55
CA PRO A 29 -30.29 -19.66 -17.95
C PRO A 29 -29.71 -20.97 -17.40
N VAL A 30 -30.54 -21.78 -16.75
CA VAL A 30 -30.14 -23.12 -16.28
C VAL A 30 -30.14 -24.06 -17.48
N GLY A 31 -29.06 -24.03 -18.28
CA GLY A 31 -28.84 -24.92 -19.41
C GLY A 31 -27.78 -25.98 -19.12
N GLN A 32 -28.22 -27.22 -18.91
CA GLN A 32 -27.51 -28.50 -19.09
C GLN A 32 -26.02 -28.62 -18.71
N ARG A 33 -25.73 -28.69 -17.40
CA ARG A 33 -24.70 -29.59 -16.83
C ARG A 33 -25.15 -30.00 -15.42
N GLN A 34 -26.16 -30.86 -15.37
CA GLN A 34 -26.38 -31.71 -14.20
C GLN A 34 -25.45 -32.90 -14.35
N GLU A 35 -24.30 -32.83 -13.69
CA GLU A 35 -23.63 -33.93 -12.99
C GLU A 35 -22.29 -33.40 -12.48
N GLN A 36 -22.02 -33.63 -11.19
CA GLN A 36 -20.90 -33.11 -10.39
C GLN A 36 -21.04 -31.69 -9.82
N GLN A 37 -21.98 -31.52 -8.88
CA GLN A 37 -21.72 -30.79 -7.63
C GLN A 37 -22.89 -30.96 -6.65
N GLN A 38 -22.87 -32.07 -5.91
CA GLN A 38 -23.55 -32.14 -4.61
C GLN A 38 -22.61 -31.55 -3.55
N ALA A 39 -22.84 -30.29 -3.18
CA ALA A 39 -22.58 -29.72 -1.84
C ALA A 39 -22.96 -28.22 -1.80
N GLN A 40 -24.08 -27.90 -1.12
CA GLN A 40 -24.28 -26.70 -0.28
C GLN A 40 -24.06 -25.25 -0.78
N ASN A 41 -23.92 -24.93 -2.07
CA ASN A 41 -23.74 -23.52 -2.48
C ASN A 41 -25.02 -22.82 -2.95
N ILE A 42 -25.54 -21.90 -2.14
CA ILE A 42 -26.47 -20.84 -2.57
C ILE A 42 -25.78 -20.09 -3.73
N LYS A 43 -26.35 -20.13 -4.94
CA LYS A 43 -25.82 -19.39 -6.10
C LYS A 43 -25.78 -17.89 -5.77
N THR A 44 -24.59 -17.31 -5.70
CA THR A 44 -24.39 -15.86 -5.49
C THR A 44 -25.13 -15.07 -6.57
N PRO A 45 -25.98 -14.08 -6.22
CA PRO A 45 -26.72 -13.32 -7.21
C PRO A 45 -25.80 -12.47 -8.08
N THR A 46 -26.20 -12.30 -9.33
CA THR A 46 -25.41 -11.68 -10.37
C THR A 46 -26.12 -10.45 -10.92
N LEU A 47 -25.38 -9.36 -11.11
CA LEU A 47 -25.89 -8.05 -11.52
C LEU A 47 -25.08 -7.52 -12.69
N SER A 48 -25.72 -6.93 -13.70
CA SER A 48 -25.04 -6.19 -14.77
C SER A 48 -25.09 -4.69 -14.53
N ILE A 49 -23.95 -4.03 -14.73
CA ILE A 49 -23.84 -2.57 -14.80
C ILE A 49 -23.61 -2.18 -16.26
N ARG A 50 -24.36 -1.19 -16.75
CA ARG A 50 -24.17 -0.62 -18.10
C ARG A 50 -24.21 0.89 -18.01
N VAL A 51 -23.39 1.56 -18.83
CA VAL A 51 -23.52 2.99 -19.07
C VAL A 51 -24.60 3.18 -20.13
N ILE A 52 -25.56 4.07 -19.89
CA ILE A 52 -26.65 4.38 -20.84
C ILE A 52 -26.58 5.84 -21.27
N GLY A 53 -27.09 6.15 -22.47
CA GLY A 53 -27.12 7.51 -23.01
C GLY A 53 -28.29 8.34 -22.47
N ASP A 54 -28.23 9.66 -22.64
CA ASP A 54 -29.30 10.59 -22.25
C ASP A 54 -30.65 10.22 -22.89
N ASP A 55 -30.64 9.82 -24.16
CA ASP A 55 -31.85 9.47 -24.92
C ASP A 55 -32.66 8.34 -24.25
N GLU A 56 -31.98 7.36 -23.64
CA GLU A 56 -32.65 6.24 -22.97
C GLU A 56 -33.33 6.66 -21.65
N ILE A 57 -32.82 7.69 -20.98
CA ILE A 57 -33.36 8.17 -19.69
C ILE A 57 -34.52 9.14 -19.89
N ILE A 58 -34.48 9.91 -20.99
CA ILE A 58 -35.54 10.84 -21.35
C ILE A 58 -36.83 10.08 -21.74
N ASP A 59 -36.72 8.81 -22.14
CA ASP A 59 -37.87 7.95 -22.37
C ASP A 59 -38.64 7.65 -21.07
N SER A 60 -39.61 8.52 -20.78
CA SER A 60 -40.55 8.39 -19.66
C SER A 60 -41.38 7.11 -19.66
N GLN A 61 -41.48 6.38 -20.78
CA GLN A 61 -42.14 5.07 -20.81
C GLN A 61 -41.23 3.98 -20.23
N LYS A 62 -39.91 4.17 -20.28
CA LYS A 62 -38.91 3.22 -19.81
C LYS A 62 -38.46 3.48 -18.38
N TYR A 63 -38.21 4.75 -18.03
CA TYR A 63 -37.67 5.15 -16.73
C TYR A 63 -38.49 6.24 -16.05
N THR A 64 -38.72 6.10 -14.74
CA THR A 64 -39.38 7.11 -13.91
C THR A 64 -38.39 7.70 -12.89
N GLU A 65 -38.22 9.03 -12.91
CA GLU A 65 -37.33 9.75 -11.97
C GLU A 65 -37.95 9.85 -10.57
N VAL A 66 -37.16 9.57 -9.54
CA VAL A 66 -37.52 9.90 -8.14
C VAL A 66 -37.28 11.39 -7.91
N LYS A 67 -38.32 12.21 -8.08
CA LYS A 67 -38.22 13.68 -7.95
C LYS A 67 -38.31 14.19 -6.51
N SER A 68 -38.82 13.38 -5.58
CA SER A 68 -39.07 13.78 -4.20
C SER A 68 -37.83 13.83 -3.31
N ARG A 69 -36.67 13.35 -3.79
CA ARG A 69 -35.43 13.25 -3.01
C ARG A 69 -34.20 13.57 -3.86
N ILE A 70 -33.16 14.08 -3.20
CA ILE A 70 -31.81 14.25 -3.76
C ILE A 70 -30.91 13.16 -3.17
N PHE A 71 -30.09 12.56 -4.03
CA PHE A 71 -29.14 11.53 -3.60
C PHE A 71 -27.70 12.06 -3.63
N HIS A 72 -26.94 11.74 -2.58
CA HIS A 72 -25.64 12.32 -2.28
C HIS A 72 -24.46 11.36 -2.47
N GLY A 73 -24.70 10.05 -2.57
CA GLY A 73 -23.66 9.05 -2.78
C GLY A 73 -24.22 7.64 -3.01
N LEU A 74 -23.49 6.80 -3.74
CA LEU A 74 -23.78 5.37 -3.84
C LEU A 74 -23.20 4.68 -2.62
N LEU A 75 -24.06 4.12 -1.78
CA LEU A 75 -23.66 3.34 -0.61
C LEU A 75 -23.07 1.98 -1.02
N GLY A 76 -23.62 1.39 -2.09
CA GLY A 76 -23.16 0.15 -2.69
C GLY A 76 -24.29 -0.83 -3.03
N LEU A 77 -23.89 -2.03 -3.44
CA LEU A 77 -24.78 -3.12 -3.83
C LEU A 77 -24.95 -4.12 -2.68
N LEU A 78 -26.17 -4.59 -2.47
CA LEU A 78 -26.50 -5.45 -1.34
C LEU A 78 -27.39 -6.63 -1.75
N SER A 79 -27.06 -7.82 -1.26
CA SER A 79 -27.87 -9.03 -1.42
C SER A 79 -28.41 -9.48 -0.06
N ILE A 80 -29.74 -9.50 0.09
CA ILE A 80 -30.42 -10.03 1.28
C ILE A 80 -31.40 -11.13 0.84
N HIS A 81 -31.23 -12.34 1.40
CA HIS A 81 -32.06 -13.51 1.07
C HIS A 81 -32.17 -13.80 -0.45
N GLY A 82 -31.12 -13.49 -1.21
CA GLY A 82 -31.09 -13.67 -2.67
C GLY A 82 -31.71 -12.54 -3.48
N ASN A 83 -32.31 -11.53 -2.84
CA ASN A 83 -32.80 -10.31 -3.47
C ASN A 83 -31.72 -9.23 -3.49
N LEU A 84 -31.63 -8.49 -4.60
CA LEU A 84 -30.68 -7.44 -4.88
C LEU A 84 -31.26 -6.06 -4.58
N TYR A 85 -30.44 -5.23 -3.96
CA TYR A 85 -30.75 -3.86 -3.60
C TYR A 85 -29.60 -2.93 -3.93
N ILE A 86 -29.93 -1.70 -4.29
CA ILE A 86 -28.99 -0.59 -4.42
C ILE A 86 -29.19 0.34 -3.24
N GLY A 87 -28.14 0.54 -2.45
CA GLY A 87 -28.12 1.51 -1.38
C GLY A 87 -27.65 2.87 -1.87
N VAL A 88 -28.37 3.93 -1.53
CA VAL A 88 -28.01 5.33 -1.83
C VAL A 88 -28.12 6.18 -0.57
N ILE A 89 -27.28 7.20 -0.48
CA ILE A 89 -27.31 8.17 0.62
C ILE A 89 -28.27 9.28 0.24
N SER A 90 -29.31 9.49 1.05
CA SER A 90 -30.38 10.47 0.78
C SER A 90 -30.43 11.64 1.76
N GLY A 91 -29.70 11.57 2.87
CA GLY A 91 -29.57 12.68 3.81
C GLY A 91 -28.15 12.82 4.32
N ILE A 92 -27.60 14.03 4.27
CA ILE A 92 -26.26 14.35 4.76
C ILE A 92 -26.22 15.68 5.52
N GLN A 93 -25.18 15.85 6.35
CA GLN A 93 -24.85 17.11 7.00
C GLN A 93 -23.35 17.36 6.88
N LYS A 94 -22.91 18.54 6.41
CA LYS A 94 -21.50 18.94 6.47
C LYS A 94 -21.09 19.09 7.94
N VAL A 95 -20.05 18.38 8.37
CA VAL A 95 -19.58 18.35 9.77
C VAL A 95 -18.12 18.72 9.93
N GLY A 96 -17.37 18.83 8.84
CA GLY A 96 -16.02 19.35 8.94
C GLY A 96 -15.31 19.63 7.62
N PHE A 97 -14.11 20.17 7.78
CA PHE A 97 -13.22 20.68 6.74
C PHE A 97 -11.80 20.73 7.33
N PRO A 98 -11.07 19.60 7.32
CA PRO A 98 -9.83 19.46 8.10
C PRO A 98 -8.73 20.42 7.65
N ARG A 99 -8.74 20.79 6.36
CA ARG A 99 -7.80 21.72 5.75
C ARG A 99 -8.55 22.86 5.07
N TRP A 100 -7.93 24.04 5.10
CA TRP A 100 -8.49 25.27 4.56
C TRP A 100 -7.37 26.24 4.21
N LYS A 101 -7.73 27.28 3.46
CA LYS A 101 -6.83 28.40 3.14
C LYS A 101 -7.46 29.70 3.62
N ALA A 102 -6.62 30.63 4.07
CA ALA A 102 -7.05 31.99 4.36
C ALA A 102 -7.14 32.78 3.05
N GLU A 103 -8.31 33.31 2.75
CA GLU A 103 -8.51 34.30 1.69
C GLU A 103 -9.19 35.53 2.31
N ASN A 104 -8.56 36.71 2.21
CA ASN A 104 -9.06 37.96 2.81
C ASN A 104 -9.46 37.81 4.30
N SER A 105 -8.64 37.10 5.09
CA SER A 105 -8.88 36.79 6.50
C SER A 105 -10.13 35.93 6.77
N SER A 106 -10.67 35.28 5.74
CA SER A 106 -11.78 34.32 5.83
C SER A 106 -11.31 32.89 5.53
N ILE A 107 -11.89 31.92 6.24
CA ILE A 107 -11.58 30.50 6.06
C ILE A 107 -12.32 29.99 4.82
N VAL A 108 -11.56 29.59 3.79
CA VAL A 108 -12.08 28.89 2.61
C VAL A 108 -11.72 27.41 2.72
N SER A 109 -12.72 26.55 2.92
CA SER A 109 -12.53 25.11 2.98
C SER A 109 -12.24 24.55 1.59
N SER A 110 -11.09 23.91 1.41
CA SER A 110 -10.77 23.15 0.19
C SER A 110 -11.38 21.76 0.18
N GLU A 111 -11.73 21.23 1.36
CA GLU A 111 -12.14 19.85 1.57
C GLU A 111 -13.32 19.75 2.54
N ASN A 112 -14.21 18.77 2.31
CA ASN A 112 -15.47 18.68 3.01
C ASN A 112 -15.75 17.26 3.51
N VAL A 113 -16.19 17.16 4.75
CA VAL A 113 -16.61 15.90 5.36
C VAL A 113 -18.08 15.97 5.77
N TYR A 114 -18.81 14.92 5.42
CA TYR A 114 -20.25 14.82 5.58
C TYR A 114 -20.62 13.66 6.50
N LYS A 115 -21.55 13.91 7.41
CA LYS A 115 -22.23 12.89 8.22
C LYS A 115 -23.44 12.36 7.46
N VAL A 116 -23.63 11.06 7.47
CA VAL A 116 -24.81 10.39 6.92
C VAL A 116 -25.97 10.50 7.91
N LEU A 117 -27.10 11.04 7.45
CA LEU A 117 -28.34 11.19 8.22
C LEU A 117 -29.41 10.22 7.76
N ASP A 118 -29.49 9.94 6.45
CA ASP A 118 -30.42 8.95 5.91
C ASP A 118 -29.86 8.21 4.69
N VAL A 119 -30.31 6.97 4.51
CA VAL A 119 -30.01 6.13 3.34
C VAL A 119 -31.29 5.45 2.85
N ASP A 120 -31.38 5.20 1.55
CA ASP A 120 -32.47 4.46 0.93
C ASP A 120 -31.96 3.21 0.22
N PHE A 121 -32.79 2.17 0.18
CA PHE A 121 -32.49 0.91 -0.48
C PHE A 121 -33.58 0.64 -1.52
N HIS A 122 -33.18 0.59 -2.79
CA HIS A 122 -34.09 0.35 -3.90
C HIS A 122 -33.91 -1.09 -4.41
N SER A 123 -35.01 -1.84 -4.54
CA SER A 123 -34.94 -3.23 -4.98
C SER A 123 -34.84 -3.34 -6.51
N LEU A 124 -33.94 -4.21 -6.96
CA LEU A 124 -33.79 -4.60 -8.37
C LEU A 124 -34.71 -5.76 -8.77
N ASP A 125 -35.38 -6.39 -7.80
CA ASP A 125 -36.22 -7.58 -8.04
C ASP A 125 -37.71 -7.33 -7.86
N SER A 126 -38.08 -6.29 -7.11
CA SER A 126 -39.47 -6.05 -6.73
C SER A 126 -39.82 -4.57 -6.70
N GLU A 127 -41.03 -4.23 -7.15
CA GLU A 127 -41.61 -2.89 -7.03
C GLU A 127 -42.35 -2.67 -5.71
N VAL A 128 -42.50 -3.70 -4.86
CA VAL A 128 -43.27 -3.62 -3.60
C VAL A 128 -42.79 -2.49 -2.68
N PHE A 129 -41.50 -2.15 -2.74
CA PHE A 129 -40.88 -1.14 -1.89
C PHE A 129 -40.73 0.23 -2.55
N ASP A 130 -41.30 0.44 -3.74
CA ASP A 130 -41.25 1.68 -4.53
C ASP A 130 -42.28 2.73 -4.07
N HIS A 131 -42.40 2.87 -2.75
CA HIS A 131 -43.35 3.77 -2.09
C HIS A 131 -43.21 5.25 -2.49
N LEU A 132 -42.07 5.66 -3.07
CA LEU A 132 -41.83 7.04 -3.52
C LEU A 132 -42.65 7.44 -4.77
N PHE A 133 -43.28 6.49 -5.45
CA PHE A 133 -44.10 6.72 -6.64
C PHE A 133 -45.60 6.53 -6.41
N ILE A 134 -46.01 6.15 -5.19
CA ILE A 134 -47.39 5.77 -4.88
C ILE A 134 -47.87 6.62 -3.71
N GLU A 135 -49.03 7.26 -3.86
CA GLU A 135 -49.72 7.88 -2.72
C GLU A 135 -50.28 6.78 -1.81
N MET A 136 -49.80 6.73 -0.57
CA MET A 136 -50.16 5.71 0.41
C MET A 136 -50.49 6.36 1.75
N SER A 137 -51.38 5.74 2.53
CA SER A 137 -51.64 6.18 3.90
C SER A 137 -50.40 6.02 4.79
N GLU A 138 -50.23 6.89 5.79
CA GLU A 138 -49.10 6.87 6.72
C GLU A 138 -48.89 5.49 7.36
N GLN A 139 -49.98 4.82 7.77
CA GLN A 139 -49.92 3.46 8.34
C GLN A 139 -49.32 2.42 7.40
N ASN A 140 -49.66 2.48 6.11
CA ASN A 140 -49.14 1.53 5.12
C ASN A 140 -47.69 1.88 4.72
N HIS A 141 -47.34 3.17 4.71
CA HIS A 141 -45.98 3.64 4.50
C HIS A 141 -45.05 3.14 5.62
N ASP A 142 -45.43 3.32 6.87
CA ASP A 142 -44.68 2.85 8.03
C ASP A 142 -44.52 1.34 8.03
N ARG A 143 -45.59 0.60 7.70
CA ARG A 143 -45.56 -0.85 7.57
C ARG A 143 -44.53 -1.30 6.54
N LEU A 144 -44.52 -0.72 5.34
CA LEU A 144 -43.56 -1.06 4.28
C LEU A 144 -42.11 -0.77 4.69
N ILE A 145 -41.86 0.35 5.36
CA ILE A 145 -40.53 0.68 5.88
C ILE A 145 -40.07 -0.34 6.93
N HIS A 146 -40.98 -0.77 7.81
CA HIS A 146 -40.70 -1.75 8.84
C HIS A 146 -40.46 -3.17 8.30
N GLU A 147 -41.22 -3.56 7.27
CA GLU A 147 -41.11 -4.87 6.61
C GLU A 147 -39.95 -4.94 5.60
N HIS A 148 -39.37 -3.79 5.21
CA HIS A 148 -38.27 -3.73 4.26
C HIS A 148 -37.07 -4.60 4.70
N PRO A 149 -36.57 -5.54 3.87
CA PRO A 149 -35.48 -6.45 4.25
C PRO A 149 -34.18 -5.75 4.68
N CYS A 150 -33.93 -4.56 4.11
CA CYS A 150 -32.80 -3.68 4.45
C CYS A 150 -33.09 -2.70 5.61
N GLY A 151 -34.27 -2.73 6.23
CA GLY A 151 -34.67 -1.74 7.25
C GLY A 151 -33.72 -1.69 8.46
N SER A 152 -33.13 -2.84 8.84
CA SER A 152 -32.10 -2.88 9.90
C SER A 152 -30.79 -2.19 9.51
N LEU A 153 -30.44 -2.18 8.21
CA LEU A 153 -29.26 -1.49 7.69
C LEU A 153 -29.54 -0.01 7.48
N LYS A 154 -30.75 0.37 7.04
CA LYS A 154 -31.17 1.79 7.03
C LYS A 154 -31.02 2.39 8.43
N LYS A 155 -31.55 1.72 9.46
CA LYS A 155 -31.37 2.15 10.87
C LYS A 155 -29.92 2.19 11.34
N LEU A 156 -29.02 1.38 10.77
CA LEU A 156 -27.60 1.39 11.11
C LEU A 156 -26.92 2.61 10.50
N PHE A 157 -27.02 2.79 9.18
CA PHE A 157 -26.35 3.88 8.46
C PHE A 157 -26.92 5.27 8.81
N SER A 158 -28.21 5.34 9.17
CA SER A 158 -28.88 6.57 9.63
C SER A 158 -28.71 6.83 11.14
N ASP A 159 -27.85 6.10 11.87
CA ASP A 159 -27.69 6.28 13.32
C ASP A 159 -26.84 7.49 13.75
N GLY A 160 -26.31 8.23 12.76
CA GLY A 160 -25.49 9.42 12.93
C GLY A 160 -24.00 9.16 13.16
N THR A 161 -23.53 7.91 13.01
CA THR A 161 -22.13 7.51 13.27
C THR A 161 -21.31 7.29 12.00
N PHE A 162 -21.88 7.48 10.81
CA PHE A 162 -21.20 7.28 9.53
C PHE A 162 -20.83 8.59 8.86
N PHE A 163 -19.63 8.62 8.28
CA PHE A 163 -19.03 9.80 7.67
C PHE A 163 -18.36 9.45 6.35
N PHE A 164 -18.33 10.41 5.42
CA PHE A 164 -17.59 10.30 4.18
C PHE A 164 -17.07 11.66 3.72
N SER A 165 -16.10 11.62 2.82
CA SER A 165 -15.63 12.78 2.08
C SER A 165 -15.35 12.35 0.65
N ARG A 166 -15.36 13.32 -0.26
CA ARG A 166 -15.05 13.12 -1.68
C ARG A 166 -13.66 13.63 -2.03
N ASP A 167 -13.18 14.60 -1.26
CA ASP A 167 -11.99 15.41 -1.50
C ASP A 167 -10.92 15.22 -0.40
N PHE A 168 -11.23 14.47 0.66
CA PHE A 168 -10.31 14.16 1.75
C PHE A 168 -10.35 12.66 2.11
N ASP A 169 -9.18 12.04 2.26
CA ASP A 169 -9.09 10.66 2.71
C ASP A 169 -9.30 10.57 4.22
N ILE A 170 -10.53 10.20 4.62
CA ILE A 170 -10.86 10.00 6.03
C ILE A 170 -10.47 8.62 6.57
N SER A 171 -9.97 7.71 5.73
CA SER A 171 -9.62 6.34 6.14
C SER A 171 -8.20 6.22 6.68
N ASN A 172 -7.29 7.07 6.20
CA ASN A 172 -5.91 7.14 6.65
C ASN A 172 -5.69 8.32 7.62
N VAL A 173 -4.63 8.21 8.43
CA VAL A 173 -4.04 9.34 9.14
C VAL A 173 -3.38 10.32 8.18
N LEU A 174 -3.24 11.58 8.58
CA LEU A 174 -2.54 12.58 7.78
C LEU A 174 -1.05 12.19 7.63
N LYS A 175 -0.61 11.94 6.39
CA LYS A 175 0.76 11.45 6.06
C LYS A 175 1.59 12.49 5.30
N ASN A 176 2.91 12.30 5.34
CA ASN A 176 3.95 13.11 4.68
C ASN A 176 3.86 13.26 3.15
N HIS A 177 2.91 12.63 2.47
CA HIS A 177 2.75 12.73 1.01
C HIS A 177 1.47 13.45 0.58
N GLY A 178 0.45 13.54 1.46
CA GLY A 178 -0.86 14.11 1.12
C GLY A 178 -0.94 15.65 1.10
N LEU A 179 0.16 16.35 1.37
CA LEU A 179 0.18 17.82 1.45
C LEU A 179 0.93 18.51 0.28
N ALA A 180 1.86 17.83 -0.39
CA ALA A 180 2.77 18.48 -1.35
C ALA A 180 2.31 18.39 -2.82
N HIS A 181 1.47 17.41 -3.19
CA HIS A 181 0.92 17.32 -4.54
C HIS A 181 -0.56 16.96 -4.51
N SER A 182 -1.35 17.74 -5.25
CA SER A 182 -2.78 17.55 -5.44
C SER A 182 -3.07 16.18 -6.05
N LEU A 183 -4.04 15.47 -5.46
CA LEU A 183 -4.71 14.29 -6.01
C LEU A 183 -3.87 13.01 -6.10
N ASP A 184 -3.34 12.54 -4.96
CA ASP A 184 -3.24 11.10 -4.76
C ASP A 184 -4.67 10.53 -4.74
N TYR A 185 -5.07 9.94 -5.87
CA TYR A 185 -6.43 9.46 -6.16
C TYR A 185 -7.05 8.73 -4.95
N THR A 186 -8.01 9.40 -4.30
CA THR A 186 -8.59 9.03 -2.98
C THR A 186 -9.11 7.59 -2.94
N ILE A 187 -9.62 7.09 -4.06
CA ILE A 187 -10.29 5.78 -4.18
C ILE A 187 -9.29 4.61 -4.03
N ASP A 188 -8.11 4.70 -4.64
CA ASP A 188 -7.17 3.56 -4.75
C ASP A 188 -6.27 3.40 -3.51
N ASN A 189 -6.26 4.42 -2.63
CA ASN A 189 -5.41 4.51 -1.45
C ASN A 189 -6.16 4.38 -0.10
N GLN A 190 -7.46 4.08 -0.11
CA GLN A 190 -8.27 3.92 1.10
C GLN A 190 -7.75 2.76 1.98
N ASP A 191 -7.67 2.99 3.29
CA ASP A 191 -7.47 1.93 4.29
C ASP A 191 -8.78 1.16 4.49
N LEU A 192 -8.89 0.03 3.79
CA LEU A 192 -10.07 -0.84 3.80
C LEU A 192 -10.47 -1.30 5.20
N ASN A 193 -9.55 -1.29 6.17
CA ASN A 193 -9.85 -1.65 7.55
C ASN A 193 -10.82 -0.67 8.22
N TYR A 194 -10.96 0.55 7.71
CA TYR A 194 -11.91 1.56 8.24
C TYR A 194 -13.09 1.83 7.32
N ILE A 195 -13.18 1.14 6.17
CA ILE A 195 -14.28 1.31 5.21
C ILE A 195 -15.40 0.31 5.50
N TRP A 196 -16.47 0.78 6.13
CA TRP A 196 -17.59 -0.05 6.58
C TRP A 196 -18.49 -0.56 5.46
N ASN A 197 -18.51 0.11 4.31
CA ASN A 197 -19.27 -0.32 3.13
C ASN A 197 -18.39 -1.02 2.08
N ALA A 198 -17.16 -1.41 2.41
CA ALA A 198 -16.20 -2.01 1.47
C ALA A 198 -16.80 -3.19 0.68
N ASN A 199 -17.50 -4.10 1.36
CA ASN A 199 -18.13 -5.27 0.71
C ASN A 199 -19.32 -4.91 -0.20
N LEU A 200 -19.93 -3.74 -0.01
CA LEU A 200 -21.03 -3.26 -0.85
C LEU A 200 -20.51 -2.60 -2.14
N ILE A 201 -19.33 -1.98 -2.07
CA ILE A 201 -18.75 -1.24 -3.20
C ILE A 201 -17.65 -2.01 -3.92
N SER A 202 -17.10 -3.08 -3.35
CA SER A 202 -15.92 -3.80 -3.86
C SER A 202 -16.03 -4.19 -5.33
N GLU A 203 -17.18 -4.76 -5.73
CA GLU A 203 -17.40 -5.13 -7.12
C GLU A 203 -17.47 -3.91 -8.04
N ILE A 204 -18.08 -2.81 -7.59
CA ILE A 204 -18.19 -1.56 -8.36
C ILE A 204 -16.83 -0.89 -8.49
N VAL A 205 -16.01 -0.90 -7.43
CA VAL A 205 -14.61 -0.44 -7.47
C VAL A 205 -13.80 -1.31 -8.43
N ASN A 206 -13.98 -2.64 -8.38
CA ASN A 206 -13.39 -3.56 -9.35
C ASN A 206 -13.86 -3.22 -10.78
N TRP A 207 -15.13 -2.93 -11.01
CA TRP A 207 -15.66 -2.43 -12.30
C TRP A 207 -15.00 -1.12 -12.74
N ARG A 208 -14.97 -0.11 -11.88
CA ARG A 208 -14.34 1.19 -12.11
C ARG A 208 -12.86 1.08 -12.46
N SER A 209 -12.11 0.19 -11.81
CA SER A 209 -10.69 -0.05 -12.10
C SER A 209 -10.41 -0.49 -13.54
N ARG A 210 -11.47 -0.86 -14.27
CA ARG A 210 -11.41 -1.36 -15.64
C ARG A 210 -11.86 -0.36 -16.70
N LEU A 211 -12.43 0.79 -16.32
CA LEU A 211 -12.83 1.88 -17.24
C LEU A 211 -11.61 2.61 -17.84
N SER A 212 -11.80 3.39 -18.91
CA SER A 212 -10.77 4.31 -19.43
C SER A 212 -10.48 5.46 -18.45
N VAL A 213 -9.41 6.24 -18.65
CA VAL A 213 -9.07 7.37 -17.74
C VAL A 213 -10.18 8.43 -17.76
N ASP A 214 -10.69 8.78 -18.93
CA ASP A 214 -11.75 9.78 -19.10
C ASP A 214 -13.08 9.32 -18.46
N GLU A 215 -13.47 8.06 -18.68
CA GLU A 215 -14.68 7.49 -18.05
C GLU A 215 -14.53 7.34 -16.54
N ARG A 216 -13.32 7.06 -16.04
CA ARG A 216 -13.05 7.03 -14.59
C ARG A 216 -13.29 8.39 -13.99
N HIS A 217 -12.80 9.47 -14.58
CA HIS A 217 -13.04 10.82 -14.05
C HIS A 217 -14.53 11.15 -13.93
N LEU A 218 -15.36 10.69 -14.88
CA LEU A 218 -16.82 10.84 -14.82
C LEU A 218 -17.45 9.94 -13.74
N ALA A 219 -17.01 8.68 -13.65
CA ALA A 219 -17.50 7.71 -12.66
C ALA A 219 -17.06 8.06 -11.23
N ASP A 220 -15.90 8.67 -11.06
CA ASP A 220 -15.29 9.01 -9.76
C ASP A 220 -15.84 10.29 -9.13
N GLY A 221 -16.82 10.92 -9.79
CA GLY A 221 -17.56 12.07 -9.25
C GLY A 221 -18.41 11.71 -8.03
N GLU A 222 -19.71 11.94 -8.08
CA GLU A 222 -20.58 11.75 -6.89
C GLU A 222 -20.94 10.29 -6.58
N PHE A 223 -20.51 9.32 -7.41
CA PHE A 223 -20.94 7.94 -7.27
C PHE A 223 -20.24 7.27 -6.08
N PHE A 224 -18.92 7.09 -6.14
CA PHE A 224 -18.21 6.27 -5.17
C PHE A 224 -18.10 6.95 -3.81
N THR A 225 -18.67 6.31 -2.79
CA THR A 225 -18.63 6.80 -1.42
C THR A 225 -18.02 5.77 -0.50
N PHE A 226 -16.97 6.15 0.22
CA PHE A 226 -16.31 5.33 1.23
C PHE A 226 -16.77 5.78 2.62
N LEU A 227 -17.44 4.89 3.34
CA LEU A 227 -17.99 5.21 4.66
C LEU A 227 -17.03 4.78 5.78
N MET A 228 -16.60 5.76 6.57
CA MET A 228 -15.99 5.54 7.88
C MET A 228 -17.09 5.57 8.95
N ARG A 229 -16.92 4.78 10.01
CA ARG A 229 -17.80 4.83 11.19
C ARG A 229 -17.05 5.29 12.43
N GLY A 230 -17.64 6.17 13.23
CA GLY A 230 -17.11 6.60 14.51
C GLY A 230 -17.53 8.03 14.84
N PHE A 231 -16.57 8.96 14.84
CA PHE A 231 -16.80 10.39 15.09
C PHE A 231 -15.97 11.25 14.15
N TYR A 232 -16.54 12.35 13.68
CA TYR A 232 -15.86 13.38 12.91
C TYR A 232 -16.49 14.73 13.18
N LYS A 233 -15.68 15.74 13.51
CA LYS A 233 -16.13 17.14 13.58
C LYS A 233 -14.95 18.10 13.47
N THR A 234 -15.14 19.17 12.69
CA THR A 234 -14.25 20.34 12.69
C THR A 234 -14.94 21.52 13.36
N VAL A 235 -14.22 22.25 14.22
CA VAL A 235 -14.69 23.48 14.85
C VAL A 235 -13.66 24.57 14.63
N ALA A 236 -14.10 25.71 14.11
CA ALA A 236 -13.28 26.92 14.00
C ALA A 236 -13.17 27.62 15.36
N ILE A 237 -11.99 28.15 15.64
CA ILE A 237 -11.70 28.98 16.80
C ILE A 237 -11.82 30.42 16.33
N ASN A 238 -12.84 31.13 16.84
CA ASN A 238 -13.05 32.54 16.53
C ASN A 238 -12.02 33.38 17.29
N SER A 239 -10.87 33.65 16.67
CA SER A 239 -9.87 34.60 17.14
C SER A 239 -9.70 35.68 16.06
N GLU A 240 -9.76 36.95 16.44
CA GLU A 240 -9.58 38.09 15.52
C GLU A 240 -8.13 38.21 14.98
N VAL A 241 -7.18 37.51 15.61
CA VAL A 241 -5.73 37.67 15.35
C VAL A 241 -5.13 36.52 14.55
N SER A 242 -5.66 35.29 14.68
CA SER A 242 -5.17 34.12 13.95
C SER A 242 -6.26 33.03 13.84
N PRO A 243 -6.84 32.82 12.65
CA PRO A 243 -7.83 31.78 12.46
C PRO A 243 -7.20 30.39 12.62
N ALA A 244 -7.89 29.53 13.37
CA ALA A 244 -7.48 28.16 13.59
C ALA A 244 -8.71 27.23 13.61
N THR A 245 -8.51 25.96 13.28
CA THR A 245 -9.56 24.94 13.38
C THR A 245 -9.02 23.72 14.08
N ILE A 246 -9.84 23.08 14.92
CA ILE A 246 -9.57 21.77 15.48
C ILE A 246 -10.52 20.76 14.82
N THR A 247 -9.97 19.71 14.25
CA THR A 247 -10.70 18.56 13.75
C THR A 247 -10.39 17.35 14.62
N LEU A 248 -11.43 16.67 15.11
CA LEU A 248 -11.28 15.40 15.82
C LEU A 248 -11.93 14.29 15.01
N ILE A 249 -11.16 13.21 14.79
CA ILE A 249 -11.55 12.04 14.02
C ILE A 249 -11.34 10.81 14.90
N SER A 250 -12.38 9.99 15.08
CA SER A 250 -12.23 8.65 15.68
C SER A 250 -12.82 7.62 14.73
N ARG A 251 -11.97 6.72 14.23
CA ARG A 251 -12.29 5.71 13.21
C ARG A 251 -12.43 4.35 13.89
N ILE A 252 -13.63 3.76 13.85
CA ILE A 252 -13.88 2.41 14.35
C ILE A 252 -13.52 1.41 13.26
N SER A 253 -12.62 0.47 13.56
CA SER A 253 -12.22 -0.56 12.61
C SER A 253 -13.42 -1.46 12.22
N ALA A 254 -13.52 -1.75 10.93
CA ALA A 254 -14.40 -2.76 10.35
C ALA A 254 -13.77 -4.16 10.42
N GLU A 255 -12.49 -4.29 10.78
CA GLU A 255 -11.82 -5.56 11.00
C GLU A 255 -12.50 -6.36 12.11
N ASN A 256 -12.33 -7.69 12.08
CA ASN A 256 -12.96 -8.62 13.01
C ASN A 256 -14.51 -8.70 12.85
N LYS A 257 -15.17 -7.80 12.12
CA LYS A 257 -16.63 -7.84 11.92
C LYS A 257 -17.10 -8.80 10.83
N GLN A 258 -16.18 -9.24 9.96
CA GLN A 258 -16.46 -10.15 8.85
C GLN A 258 -16.41 -11.63 9.25
N ASP A 259 -15.39 -12.02 10.02
CA ASP A 259 -15.14 -13.43 10.40
C ASP A 259 -15.37 -13.72 11.90
N SER A 260 -15.57 -12.68 12.70
CA SER A 260 -15.35 -12.75 14.15
C SER A 260 -16.45 -12.07 14.96
N LEU A 261 -17.69 -12.19 14.50
CA LEU A 261 -18.83 -11.72 15.27
C LEU A 261 -18.95 -12.41 16.65
N GLU A 262 -18.08 -13.37 16.99
CA GLU A 262 -18.05 -14.15 18.23
C GLU A 262 -16.94 -13.79 19.22
N LEU A 263 -15.87 -13.07 18.82
CA LEU A 263 -14.69 -12.85 19.68
C LEU A 263 -14.65 -11.45 20.30
N GLU A 264 -14.51 -11.38 21.64
CA GLU A 264 -14.37 -10.10 22.37
C GLU A 264 -12.93 -9.58 22.44
N GLY A 265 -11.93 -10.44 22.22
CA GLY A 265 -10.50 -10.11 22.25
C GLY A 265 -9.86 -9.99 20.87
N ILE A 266 -8.88 -10.86 20.61
CA ILE A 266 -8.13 -10.96 19.35
C ILE A 266 -8.59 -12.15 18.49
N ASP A 267 -8.40 -12.07 17.18
CA ASP A 267 -8.52 -13.21 16.26
C ASP A 267 -7.15 -13.83 15.88
N GLU A 268 -7.20 -14.92 15.13
CA GLU A 268 -5.99 -15.62 14.67
C GLU A 268 -5.09 -14.75 13.77
N ASP A 269 -5.64 -13.72 13.11
CA ASP A 269 -4.92 -12.78 12.24
C ASP A 269 -4.33 -11.58 12.99
N GLY A 270 -4.53 -11.50 14.30
CA GLY A 270 -4.04 -10.40 15.13
C GLY A 270 -4.94 -9.16 15.07
N LYS A 271 -6.20 -9.29 14.63
CA LYS A 271 -7.19 -8.20 14.63
C LYS A 271 -7.93 -8.19 15.96
N VAL A 272 -8.16 -7.00 16.49
CA VAL A 272 -8.70 -6.81 17.83
C VAL A 272 -10.10 -6.21 17.77
N SER A 273 -10.98 -6.70 18.63
CA SER A 273 -12.33 -6.15 18.73
C SER A 273 -12.32 -4.73 19.32
N SER A 274 -13.30 -3.91 18.94
CA SER A 274 -13.47 -2.54 19.42
C SER A 274 -12.24 -1.65 19.20
N PHE A 275 -11.47 -1.92 18.14
CA PHE A 275 -10.31 -1.13 17.77
C PHE A 275 -10.72 0.23 17.20
N VAL A 276 -10.14 1.30 17.73
CA VAL A 276 -10.38 2.69 17.31
C VAL A 276 -9.05 3.39 17.08
N GLU A 277 -8.94 4.11 15.97
CA GLU A 277 -7.85 5.06 15.70
C GLU A 277 -8.41 6.49 15.87
N THR A 278 -7.82 7.26 16.78
CA THR A 278 -8.25 8.63 17.05
C THR A 278 -7.15 9.61 16.65
N GLU A 279 -7.49 10.60 15.84
CA GLU A 279 -6.58 11.63 15.33
C GLU A 279 -7.16 13.02 15.59
N ILE A 280 -6.32 13.91 16.11
CA ILE A 280 -6.62 15.34 16.19
C ILE A 280 -5.80 16.07 15.14
N ILE A 281 -6.44 16.92 14.34
CA ILE A 281 -5.80 17.79 13.35
C ILE A 281 -6.06 19.23 13.73
N VAL A 282 -5.01 20.03 13.81
CA VAL A 282 -5.09 21.47 14.03
C VAL A 282 -4.52 22.18 12.81
N THR A 283 -5.33 23.01 12.18
CA THR A 283 -4.93 23.78 11.01
C THR A 283 -5.01 25.26 11.35
N THR A 284 -3.90 25.97 11.11
CA THR A 284 -3.77 27.43 11.19
C THR A 284 -3.37 27.96 9.81
N GLU A 285 -3.17 29.27 9.68
CA GLU A 285 -2.65 29.86 8.43
C GLU A 285 -1.23 29.40 8.07
N THR A 286 -0.44 28.96 9.05
CA THR A 286 0.98 28.65 8.90
C THR A 286 1.31 27.19 9.13
N LEU A 287 0.46 26.45 9.84
CA LEU A 287 0.78 25.12 10.36
C LEU A 287 -0.40 24.16 10.18
N ILE A 288 -0.10 22.93 9.75
CA ILE A 288 -0.98 21.78 9.92
C ILE A 288 -0.31 20.84 10.92
N PHE A 289 -0.95 20.62 12.05
CA PHE A 289 -0.52 19.72 13.10
C PHE A 289 -1.45 18.51 13.16
N SER A 290 -0.91 17.32 13.39
CA SER A 290 -1.71 16.12 13.65
C SER A 290 -1.07 15.24 14.73
N TYR A 291 -1.90 14.63 15.56
CA TYR A 291 -1.49 13.63 16.53
C TYR A 291 -2.48 12.46 16.57
N THR A 292 -1.95 11.25 16.44
CA THR A 292 -2.71 9.99 16.38
C THR A 292 -2.50 9.15 17.63
N GLN A 293 -3.58 8.52 18.10
CA GLN A 293 -3.59 7.52 19.18
C GLN A 293 -4.45 6.33 18.76
N ILE A 294 -4.22 5.16 19.37
CA ILE A 294 -5.02 3.96 19.08
C ILE A 294 -5.53 3.31 20.36
N SER A 295 -6.79 2.88 20.37
CA SER A 295 -7.42 2.22 21.52
C SER A 295 -8.24 0.98 21.14
N GLY A 296 -8.49 0.12 22.12
CA GLY A 296 -9.32 -1.07 21.94
C GLY A 296 -9.12 -2.10 23.05
N ASN A 297 -9.71 -3.28 22.86
CA ASN A 297 -9.65 -4.33 23.87
C ASN A 297 -8.23 -4.92 24.02
N ALA A 298 -7.99 -5.58 25.16
CA ALA A 298 -6.76 -6.33 25.38
C ALA A 298 -6.59 -7.43 24.29
N PRO A 299 -5.46 -7.48 23.58
CA PRO A 299 -5.24 -8.29 22.39
C PRO A 299 -4.88 -9.75 22.75
N LEU A 300 -5.79 -10.43 23.44
CA LEU A 300 -5.67 -11.83 23.84
C LEU A 300 -6.95 -12.59 23.49
N PHE A 301 -6.88 -13.92 23.46
CA PHE A 301 -8.05 -14.76 23.28
C PHE A 301 -8.78 -14.94 24.61
N TRP A 302 -9.89 -14.24 24.77
CA TRP A 302 -10.72 -14.32 25.98
C TRP A 302 -12.21 -14.18 25.65
N GLU A 303 -13.02 -14.75 26.53
CA GLU A 303 -14.49 -14.68 26.49
C GLU A 303 -15.06 -14.34 27.87
N VAL A 304 -16.27 -13.80 27.87
CA VAL A 304 -17.08 -13.61 29.08
C VAL A 304 -17.99 -14.81 29.26
N VAL A 305 -17.85 -15.50 30.41
CA VAL A 305 -18.68 -16.64 30.79
C VAL A 305 -19.62 -16.23 31.92
N ASP A 306 -20.90 -16.54 31.78
CA ASP A 306 -21.89 -16.32 32.83
C ASP A 306 -21.69 -17.30 33.99
N SER A 307 -21.52 -16.78 35.21
CA SER A 307 -21.42 -17.60 36.42
C SER A 307 -22.82 -18.05 36.87
N GLN A 308 -23.00 -19.35 37.07
CA GLN A 308 -24.31 -19.94 37.45
C GLN A 308 -24.75 -19.64 38.89
N LEU A 309 -23.85 -19.14 39.76
CA LEU A 309 -24.11 -19.09 41.22
C LEU A 309 -24.20 -17.68 41.82
N LEU A 310 -23.66 -16.65 41.17
CA LEU A 310 -23.69 -15.26 41.63
C LEU A 310 -23.72 -14.34 40.41
N TYR A 311 -24.54 -13.28 40.44
CA TYR A 311 -24.69 -12.26 39.39
C TYR A 311 -23.36 -11.56 39.05
N GLY A 312 -22.47 -12.24 38.34
CA GLY A 312 -21.14 -11.78 37.99
C GLY A 312 -20.60 -12.50 36.77
N HIS A 313 -20.12 -11.71 35.81
CA HIS A 313 -19.46 -12.20 34.59
C HIS A 313 -18.00 -12.58 34.91
N LYS A 314 -17.59 -13.83 34.62
CA LYS A 314 -16.21 -14.30 34.82
C LYS A 314 -15.46 -14.33 33.48
N LEU A 315 -14.21 -13.89 33.47
CA LEU A 315 -13.37 -13.95 32.27
C LEU A 315 -12.64 -15.28 32.19
N LYS A 316 -12.51 -15.80 30.96
CA LYS A 316 -11.74 -17.01 30.67
C LYS A 316 -10.86 -16.80 29.45
N LEU A 317 -9.56 -17.07 29.61
CA LEU A 317 -8.64 -17.21 28.48
C LEU A 317 -8.99 -18.49 27.71
N THR A 318 -9.21 -18.39 26.41
CA THR A 318 -9.73 -19.50 25.60
C THR A 318 -8.64 -20.28 24.85
N LYS A 319 -7.41 -19.78 24.82
CA LYS A 319 -6.26 -20.38 24.12
C LYS A 319 -5.04 -20.51 25.04
N SER A 320 -4.07 -21.35 24.63
CA SER A 320 -2.79 -21.51 25.35
C SER A 320 -1.94 -20.25 25.31
N THR A 321 -0.92 -20.17 26.17
CA THR A 321 0.01 -19.03 26.24
C THR A 321 0.75 -18.83 24.91
N GLU A 322 1.18 -19.91 24.26
CA GLU A 322 1.92 -19.87 22.99
C GLU A 322 1.04 -19.34 21.85
N HIS A 323 -0.23 -19.75 21.81
CA HIS A 323 -1.18 -19.26 20.80
C HIS A 323 -1.51 -17.78 21.02
N ASN A 324 -1.70 -17.36 22.28
CA ASN A 324 -1.87 -15.95 22.60
C ASN A 324 -0.64 -15.14 22.16
N GLN A 325 0.58 -15.60 22.47
CA GLN A 325 1.81 -14.93 22.06
C GLN A 325 1.91 -14.77 20.53
N ALA A 326 1.58 -15.80 19.76
CA ALA A 326 1.68 -15.75 18.31
C ALA A 326 0.72 -14.72 17.66
N ALA A 327 -0.53 -14.65 18.13
CA ALA A 327 -1.50 -13.66 17.64
C ALA A 327 -1.17 -12.26 18.16
N PHE A 328 -0.73 -12.16 19.42
CA PHE A 328 -0.23 -10.94 20.03
C PHE A 328 0.94 -10.33 19.25
N ASP A 329 1.93 -11.16 18.92
CA ASP A 329 3.10 -10.72 18.18
C ASP A 329 2.70 -10.15 16.83
N ARG A 330 1.80 -10.83 16.12
CA ARG A 330 1.28 -10.38 14.83
C ARG A 330 0.53 -9.05 14.95
N HIS A 331 -0.31 -8.89 15.97
CA HIS A 331 -1.02 -7.64 16.21
C HIS A 331 -0.05 -6.47 16.35
N PHE A 332 0.95 -6.60 17.23
CA PHE A 332 1.89 -5.52 17.48
C PHE A 332 2.91 -5.32 16.35
N ASP A 333 3.24 -6.35 15.57
CA ASP A 333 4.02 -6.19 14.34
C ASP A 333 3.26 -5.36 13.30
N ASN A 334 1.96 -5.62 13.13
CA ASN A 334 1.10 -4.84 12.24
C ASN A 334 0.98 -3.38 12.71
N LEU A 335 0.79 -3.16 14.02
CA LEU A 335 0.76 -1.81 14.60
C LEU A 335 2.10 -1.10 14.40
N ALA A 336 3.21 -1.77 14.66
CA ALA A 336 4.53 -1.15 14.53
C ALA A 336 4.88 -0.79 13.08
N SER A 337 4.45 -1.62 12.13
CA SER A 337 4.59 -1.34 10.69
C SER A 337 3.82 -0.06 10.28
N LYS A 338 2.62 0.15 10.83
CA LYS A 338 1.79 1.33 10.48
C LYS A 338 2.16 2.60 11.24
N TYR A 339 2.46 2.50 12.54
CA TYR A 339 2.59 3.66 13.42
C TYR A 339 4.00 3.88 13.99
N GLY A 340 4.95 2.96 13.77
CA GLY A 340 6.29 3.03 14.33
C GLY A 340 6.39 2.41 15.73
N VAL A 341 7.04 3.08 16.67
CA VAL A 341 7.20 2.54 18.03
C VAL A 341 5.84 2.44 18.74
N VAL A 342 5.55 1.34 19.42
CA VAL A 342 4.27 1.16 20.14
C VAL A 342 4.54 1.03 21.64
N SER A 343 3.94 1.90 22.45
CA SER A 343 3.93 1.78 23.92
C SER A 343 2.51 1.49 24.41
N ILE A 344 2.36 0.50 25.28
CA ILE A 344 1.07 0.05 25.79
C ILE A 344 0.69 0.87 27.02
N VAL A 345 -0.54 1.41 27.02
CA VAL A 345 -1.18 1.94 28.23
C VAL A 345 -2.29 0.97 28.62
N ASN A 346 -2.06 0.21 29.68
CA ASN A 346 -2.98 -0.84 30.13
C ASN A 346 -3.93 -0.32 31.22
N LEU A 347 -5.22 -0.26 30.91
CA LEU A 347 -6.29 0.19 31.81
C LEU A 347 -7.10 -0.98 32.41
N VAL A 348 -6.68 -2.23 32.22
CA VAL A 348 -7.34 -3.40 32.80
C VAL A 348 -7.17 -3.36 34.32
N LYS A 349 -8.27 -3.26 35.06
CA LYS A 349 -8.28 -3.24 36.53
C LYS A 349 -8.45 -4.65 37.08
N SER A 350 -7.59 -5.05 38.00
CA SER A 350 -7.71 -6.30 38.77
C SER A 350 -8.82 -6.20 39.83
N ARG A 351 -10.09 -6.14 39.42
CA ARG A 351 -11.24 -6.18 40.35
C ARG A 351 -11.72 -7.60 40.64
N SER A 352 -11.25 -8.57 39.87
CA SER A 352 -11.51 -10.00 40.07
C SER A 352 -10.27 -10.80 39.68
N GLU A 353 -10.15 -12.01 40.25
CA GLU A 353 -9.08 -12.97 39.92
C GLU A 353 -8.99 -13.23 38.41
N SER A 354 -10.14 -13.29 37.72
CA SER A 354 -10.18 -13.48 36.27
C SER A 354 -9.67 -12.28 35.46
N GLN A 355 -9.82 -11.06 35.97
CA GLN A 355 -9.27 -9.85 35.34
C GLN A 355 -7.77 -9.71 35.62
N GLU A 356 -7.34 -10.11 36.80
CA GLU A 356 -5.91 -10.17 37.16
C GLU A 356 -5.16 -11.19 36.29
N ALA A 357 -5.76 -12.36 36.03
CA ALA A 357 -5.20 -13.35 35.12
C ALA A 357 -5.04 -12.80 33.68
N LEU A 358 -6.02 -12.05 33.17
CA LEU A 358 -5.93 -11.41 31.85
C LEU A 358 -4.84 -10.32 31.81
N ALA A 359 -4.77 -9.47 32.84
CA ALA A 359 -3.76 -8.42 32.94
C ALA A 359 -2.34 -9.00 33.04
N SER A 360 -2.18 -10.07 33.82
CA SER A 360 -0.91 -10.80 33.96
C SER A 360 -0.50 -11.46 32.65
N ALA A 361 -1.42 -12.15 31.97
CA ALA A 361 -1.15 -12.75 30.66
C ALA A 361 -0.74 -11.70 29.61
N TYR A 362 -1.42 -10.54 29.60
CA TYR A 362 -1.10 -9.45 28.69
C TYR A 362 0.29 -8.89 28.97
N LYS A 363 0.59 -8.63 30.25
CA LYS A 363 1.91 -8.14 30.67
C LYS A 363 3.01 -9.12 30.26
N ASN A 364 2.83 -10.42 30.49
CA ASN A 364 3.79 -11.45 30.08
C ASN A 364 4.02 -11.44 28.57
N CYS A 365 2.96 -11.33 27.76
CA CYS A 365 3.11 -11.28 26.30
C CYS A 365 3.88 -10.03 25.83
N ALA A 366 3.63 -8.88 26.47
CA ALA A 366 4.33 -7.64 26.19
C ALA A 366 5.82 -7.73 26.57
N GLU A 367 6.14 -8.32 27.73
CA GLU A 367 7.52 -8.52 28.19
C GLU A 367 8.30 -9.45 27.27
N ILE A 368 7.71 -10.58 26.85
CA ILE A 368 8.33 -11.52 25.90
C ILE A 368 8.66 -10.84 24.57
N LYS A 369 7.77 -9.97 24.07
CA LYS A 369 7.98 -9.22 22.82
C LYS A 369 8.94 -8.02 22.99
N GLY A 370 9.23 -7.61 24.22
CA GLY A 370 10.03 -6.42 24.51
C GLY A 370 9.29 -5.09 24.32
N LEU A 371 7.96 -5.08 24.54
CA LEU A 371 7.15 -3.85 24.48
C LEU A 371 7.10 -3.16 25.84
N LYS A 372 7.14 -1.81 25.83
CA LYS A 372 6.88 -1.00 27.02
C LYS A 372 5.40 -1.08 27.39
N ILE A 373 5.10 -1.38 28.65
CA ILE A 373 3.74 -1.43 29.18
C ILE A 373 3.61 -0.60 30.46
N THR A 374 2.67 0.33 30.45
CA THR A 374 2.35 1.21 31.59
C THR A 374 0.99 0.80 32.15
N ASN A 375 0.98 0.22 33.35
CA ASN A 375 -0.26 -0.19 34.03
C ASN A 375 -0.87 0.97 34.80
N VAL A 376 -2.19 1.14 34.64
CA VAL A 376 -2.93 2.29 35.16
C VAL A 376 -4.12 1.81 36.00
N GLU A 377 -3.87 1.63 37.29
CA GLU A 377 -4.84 1.00 38.21
C GLU A 377 -5.72 2.01 38.97
N TYR A 378 -5.29 3.27 39.03
CA TYR A 378 -5.96 4.34 39.78
C TYR A 378 -7.09 5.03 38.98
N ASN A 379 -7.69 6.07 39.53
CA ASN A 379 -8.71 6.86 38.83
C ASN A 379 -8.07 8.07 38.14
N MET A 380 -8.05 8.04 36.81
CA MET A 380 -7.33 9.00 35.98
C MET A 380 -7.96 10.39 35.98
N THR A 381 -9.28 10.45 36.19
CA THR A 381 -9.98 11.74 36.28
C THR A 381 -9.69 12.47 37.59
N LYS A 382 -9.28 11.74 38.64
CA LYS A 382 -8.92 12.35 39.94
C LYS A 382 -7.46 12.80 40.00
N THR A 383 -6.55 12.07 39.33
CA THR A 383 -5.12 12.38 39.32
C THR A 383 -4.52 12.30 37.92
N PRO A 384 -4.92 13.20 37.00
CA PRO A 384 -4.45 13.20 35.61
C PRO A 384 -2.93 13.44 35.51
N ASN A 385 -2.38 14.30 36.37
CA ASN A 385 -0.95 14.65 36.36
C ASN A 385 -0.03 13.43 36.54
N LYS A 386 -0.46 12.43 37.32
CA LYS A 386 0.31 11.19 37.50
C LYS A 386 0.39 10.40 36.19
N LEU A 387 -0.68 10.40 35.38
CA LEU A 387 -0.68 9.73 34.07
C LEU A 387 0.32 10.39 33.13
N LEU A 388 0.18 11.71 32.99
CA LEU A 388 0.99 12.50 32.08
C LEU A 388 2.47 12.41 32.47
N TYR A 389 2.78 12.37 33.76
CA TYR A 389 4.15 12.10 34.23
C TYR A 389 4.70 10.75 33.75
N LEU A 390 3.92 9.66 33.88
CA LEU A 390 4.33 8.32 33.43
C LEU A 390 4.51 8.23 31.92
N LEU A 391 3.69 8.97 31.16
CA LEU A 391 3.70 8.96 29.70
C LEU A 391 4.58 10.05 29.09
N LYS A 392 5.15 10.96 29.90
CA LYS A 392 5.87 12.15 29.43
C LYS A 392 7.00 11.80 28.45
N GLN A 393 7.77 10.76 28.77
CA GLN A 393 8.86 10.31 27.92
C GLN A 393 8.34 9.76 26.59
N ASP A 394 7.31 8.91 26.61
CA ASP A 394 6.72 8.35 25.39
C ASP A 394 6.13 9.46 24.51
N ILE A 395 5.41 10.41 25.12
CA ILE A 395 4.83 11.57 24.42
C ILE A 395 5.93 12.38 23.71
N TYR A 396 7.04 12.64 24.40
CA TYR A 396 8.16 13.40 23.84
C TYR A 396 8.90 12.63 22.73
N GLU A 397 9.20 11.34 22.95
CA GLU A 397 9.91 10.50 21.98
C GLU A 397 9.09 10.22 20.72
N PHE A 398 7.77 10.03 20.85
CA PHE A 398 6.91 9.78 19.70
C PHE A 398 6.76 11.01 18.82
N GLY A 399 6.81 12.20 19.41
CA GLY A 399 6.57 13.46 18.70
C GLY A 399 5.17 13.52 18.09
N ALA A 400 5.00 14.45 17.16
CA ALA A 400 3.75 14.65 16.45
C ALA A 400 4.00 15.03 14.98
N PHE A 401 2.98 14.86 14.15
CA PHE A 401 3.03 15.35 12.78
C PHE A 401 2.85 16.87 12.78
N ALA A 402 3.70 17.57 12.05
CA ALA A 402 3.60 19.01 11.87
C ALA A 402 4.14 19.43 10.50
N TYR A 403 3.43 20.31 9.81
CA TYR A 403 3.75 20.80 8.47
C TYR A 403 3.61 22.31 8.39
N ASP A 404 4.69 22.99 8.02
CA ASP A 404 4.73 24.44 7.78
C ASP A 404 4.22 24.73 6.36
N ILE A 405 3.03 25.33 6.29
CA ILE A 405 2.31 25.63 5.05
C ILE A 405 3.09 26.65 4.20
N LYS A 406 3.68 27.67 4.84
CA LYS A 406 4.37 28.76 4.14
C LYS A 406 5.66 28.29 3.49
N LYS A 407 6.40 27.43 4.19
CA LYS A 407 7.66 26.86 3.70
C LYS A 407 7.45 25.65 2.80
N GLY A 408 6.27 25.02 2.88
CA GLY A 408 5.99 23.77 2.17
C GLY A 408 6.81 22.58 2.70
N ILE A 409 7.11 22.56 4.00
CA ILE A 409 7.99 21.53 4.61
C ILE A 409 7.34 20.90 5.83
N TYR A 410 7.66 19.63 6.06
CA TYR A 410 7.39 18.97 7.33
C TYR A 410 8.31 19.52 8.41
N VAL A 411 7.79 19.79 9.60
CA VAL A 411 8.58 20.23 10.76
C VAL A 411 8.58 19.19 11.89
N GLY A 412 7.62 18.26 11.86
CA GLY A 412 7.55 17.14 12.81
C GLY A 412 6.94 15.90 12.18
N LYS A 413 7.38 14.72 12.63
CA LYS A 413 6.80 13.43 12.28
C LYS A 413 6.49 12.67 13.58
N GLN A 414 5.30 12.07 13.64
CA GLN A 414 4.98 11.10 14.69
C GLN A 414 5.66 9.76 14.38
N THR A 415 6.56 9.30 15.26
CA THR A 415 7.38 8.10 15.09
C THR A 415 6.95 6.91 15.96
N GLY A 416 5.94 7.14 16.80
CA GLY A 416 5.32 6.09 17.61
C GLY A 416 3.90 6.43 18.03
N VAL A 417 3.24 5.49 18.70
CA VAL A 417 1.85 5.62 19.12
C VAL A 417 1.62 4.97 20.48
N LEU A 418 0.74 5.59 21.26
CA LEU A 418 0.21 4.98 22.48
C LEU A 418 -0.92 4.01 22.12
N ARG A 419 -0.76 2.75 22.51
CA ARG A 419 -1.77 1.70 22.41
C ARG A 419 -2.53 1.59 23.72
N ILE A 420 -3.68 2.26 23.80
CA ILE A 420 -4.50 2.33 25.02
C ILE A 420 -5.45 1.14 25.05
N SER A 421 -5.15 0.19 25.93
CA SER A 421 -5.89 -1.05 26.08
C SER A 421 -6.86 -0.95 27.25
N SER A 422 -8.13 -1.24 27.00
CA SER A 422 -9.15 -1.30 28.05
C SER A 422 -9.81 -2.67 28.09
N PHE A 423 -10.52 -2.93 29.19
CA PHE A 423 -11.44 -4.06 29.28
C PHE A 423 -12.86 -3.55 29.17
N ASN A 424 -13.54 -3.94 28.10
CA ASN A 424 -14.95 -3.69 27.85
C ASN A 424 -15.40 -2.22 28.14
N SER A 425 -14.55 -1.23 27.88
CA SER A 425 -14.83 0.17 28.20
C SER A 425 -14.11 1.14 27.26
N ILE A 426 -14.84 1.63 26.26
CA ILE A 426 -14.32 2.66 25.33
C ILE A 426 -14.15 4.03 26.00
N GLU A 427 -15.00 4.36 26.98
CA GLU A 427 -15.00 5.67 27.65
C GLU A 427 -13.67 5.93 28.38
N ARG A 428 -13.14 4.93 29.09
CA ARG A 428 -11.87 5.09 29.82
C ARG A 428 -10.70 5.31 28.89
N SER A 429 -10.65 4.59 27.76
CA SER A 429 -9.59 4.80 26.77
C SER A 429 -9.70 6.19 26.15
N THR A 430 -10.89 6.65 25.78
CA THR A 430 -11.08 7.97 25.17
C THR A 430 -10.77 9.12 26.13
N ILE A 431 -11.00 8.96 27.44
CA ILE A 431 -10.56 9.95 28.45
C ILE A 431 -9.04 10.05 28.50
N VAL A 432 -8.32 8.92 28.43
CA VAL A 432 -6.84 8.93 28.36
C VAL A 432 -6.37 9.61 27.08
N GLU A 433 -6.99 9.29 25.95
CA GLU A 433 -6.69 9.93 24.66
C GLU A 433 -6.87 11.45 24.73
N GLN A 434 -7.96 11.94 25.35
CA GLN A 434 -8.20 13.37 25.55
C GLN A 434 -7.09 14.05 26.37
N LEU A 435 -6.71 13.44 27.51
CA LEU A 435 -5.70 13.99 28.40
C LEU A 435 -4.34 14.09 27.71
N VAL A 436 -3.94 13.03 27.00
CA VAL A 436 -2.69 13.00 26.24
C VAL A 436 -2.72 14.00 25.09
N SER A 437 -3.82 14.04 24.34
CA SER A 437 -4.00 14.99 23.22
C SER A 437 -3.80 16.43 23.67
N ARG A 438 -4.35 16.79 24.83
CA ARG A 438 -4.17 18.12 25.41
C ARG A 438 -2.71 18.41 25.76
N GLU A 439 -2.03 17.49 26.44
CA GLU A 439 -0.62 17.65 26.80
C GLU A 439 0.25 17.84 25.55
N VAL A 440 0.04 17.03 24.52
CA VAL A 440 0.76 17.11 23.26
C VAL A 440 0.55 18.47 22.59
N LEU A 441 -0.69 18.97 22.55
CA LEU A 441 -1.00 20.27 21.95
C LEU A 441 -0.38 21.44 22.73
N GLU A 442 -0.38 21.37 24.06
CA GLU A 442 0.27 22.38 24.91
C GLU A 442 1.80 22.39 24.76
N LEU A 443 2.43 21.21 24.56
CA LEU A 443 3.85 21.10 24.23
C LEU A 443 4.15 21.63 22.83
N ALA A 444 3.40 21.19 21.83
CA ALA A 444 3.55 21.64 20.44
C ALA A 444 3.31 23.15 20.30
N GLY A 445 2.37 23.71 21.04
CA GLY A 445 2.10 25.15 21.06
C GLY A 445 3.32 25.99 21.45
N LYS A 446 4.07 25.53 22.47
CA LYS A 446 5.29 26.20 22.95
C LYS A 446 6.42 26.16 21.91
N GLU A 447 6.52 25.10 21.13
CA GLU A 447 7.60 24.90 20.16
C GLU A 447 7.28 25.46 18.76
N ALA A 448 6.02 25.38 18.32
CA ALA A 448 5.61 25.66 16.93
C ALA A 448 4.90 27.01 16.74
N SER A 449 4.97 27.91 17.73
CA SER A 449 4.28 29.23 17.69
C SER A 449 2.77 29.12 17.45
N MET A 450 2.14 28.05 17.94
CA MET A 450 0.69 27.88 17.94
C MET A 450 0.12 28.34 19.28
N ASP A 451 -0.75 29.34 19.25
CA ASP A 451 -1.30 29.95 20.46
C ASP A 451 -2.43 29.07 21.05
N VAL A 452 -2.08 28.28 22.07
CA VAL A 452 -3.01 27.42 22.81
C VAL A 452 -3.72 28.25 23.88
N THR A 453 -4.69 29.04 23.45
CA THR A 453 -5.50 29.91 24.32
C THR A 453 -6.51 29.12 25.17
N ILE A 454 -7.13 29.79 26.15
CA ILE A 454 -8.23 29.21 26.94
C ILE A 454 -9.39 28.78 26.02
N THR A 455 -9.71 29.59 25.01
CA THR A 455 -10.76 29.28 24.02
C THR A 455 -10.40 28.03 23.21
N PHE A 456 -9.14 27.87 22.82
CA PHE A 456 -8.65 26.66 22.15
C PHE A 456 -8.92 25.41 22.99
N VAL A 457 -8.55 25.45 24.28
CA VAL A 457 -8.75 24.32 25.22
C VAL A 457 -10.24 24.02 25.44
N GLN A 458 -11.09 25.04 25.53
CA GLN A 458 -12.55 24.85 25.65
C GLN A 458 -13.14 24.17 24.41
N VAL A 459 -12.70 24.54 23.21
CA VAL A 459 -13.12 23.89 21.96
C VAL A 459 -12.63 22.44 21.91
N HIS A 460 -11.37 22.19 22.29
CA HIS A 460 -10.81 20.85 22.42
C HIS A 460 -11.67 19.98 23.35
N ASP A 461 -11.90 20.42 24.59
CA ASP A 461 -12.62 19.62 25.59
C ASP A 461 -14.08 19.37 25.20
N LYS A 462 -14.72 20.33 24.53
CA LYS A 462 -16.06 20.15 23.96
C LYS A 462 -16.07 19.08 22.86
N LEU A 463 -15.11 19.11 21.94
CA LEU A 463 -14.98 18.11 20.87
C LEU A 463 -14.79 16.70 21.45
N TRP A 464 -13.92 16.54 22.44
CA TRP A 464 -13.70 15.26 23.11
C TRP A 464 -14.93 14.79 23.89
N SER A 465 -15.66 15.70 24.55
CA SER A 465 -16.91 15.34 25.23
C SER A 465 -17.97 14.80 24.26
N GLU A 466 -18.11 15.41 23.08
CA GLU A 466 -18.98 14.89 22.03
C GLU A 466 -18.48 13.53 21.51
N ASN A 467 -17.17 13.37 21.29
CA ASN A 467 -16.58 12.11 20.87
C ASN A 467 -16.86 10.96 21.86
N ILE A 468 -16.61 11.20 23.16
CA ILE A 468 -16.89 10.26 24.25
C ILE A 468 -18.35 9.84 24.23
N TYR A 469 -19.27 10.80 24.09
CA TYR A 469 -20.70 10.51 24.02
C TYR A 469 -21.05 9.60 22.82
N TRP A 470 -20.57 9.92 21.62
CA TRP A 470 -20.90 9.18 20.40
C TRP A 470 -20.28 7.78 20.36
N LEU A 471 -19.01 7.65 20.74
CA LEU A 471 -18.33 6.35 20.85
C LEU A 471 -18.97 5.50 21.95
N GLY A 472 -19.21 6.09 23.12
CA GLY A 472 -19.88 5.41 24.24
C GLY A 472 -21.30 4.95 23.90
N ARG A 473 -22.09 5.77 23.18
CA ARG A 473 -23.42 5.40 22.68
C ARG A 473 -23.36 4.24 21.70
N THR A 474 -22.43 4.26 20.76
CA THR A 474 -22.24 3.21 19.75
C THR A 474 -21.87 1.88 20.40
N TYR A 475 -20.91 1.95 21.32
CA TYR A 475 -20.46 0.82 22.12
C TYR A 475 -21.59 0.25 22.98
N SER A 476 -22.30 1.10 23.76
CA SER A 476 -23.40 0.67 24.62
C SER A 476 -24.54 0.00 23.85
N LYS A 477 -24.89 0.53 22.66
CA LYS A 477 -25.89 -0.08 21.77
C LYS A 477 -25.53 -1.52 21.40
N TYR A 478 -24.27 -1.77 21.05
CA TYR A 478 -23.79 -3.11 20.71
C TYR A 478 -23.87 -4.06 21.92
N TYR A 479 -23.32 -3.67 23.06
CA TYR A 479 -23.29 -4.52 24.27
C TYR A 479 -24.66 -4.79 24.88
N LYS A 480 -25.61 -3.86 24.77
CA LYS A 480 -27.00 -4.08 25.24
C LYS A 480 -27.78 -5.05 24.35
N SER A 481 -27.36 -5.26 23.10
CA SER A 481 -28.09 -6.09 22.13
C SER A 481 -27.15 -6.78 21.14
N PRO A 482 -26.19 -7.59 21.61
CA PRO A 482 -25.12 -8.14 20.76
C PRO A 482 -25.70 -9.03 19.66
N GLY A 483 -26.70 -9.87 19.97
CA GLY A 483 -27.36 -10.73 18.98
C GLY A 483 -28.08 -9.97 17.86
N LYS A 484 -28.64 -8.78 18.15
CA LYS A 484 -29.25 -7.92 17.13
C LYS A 484 -28.19 -7.39 16.17
N TYR A 485 -27.13 -6.78 16.70
CA TYR A 485 -26.06 -6.21 15.86
C TYR A 485 -25.26 -7.28 15.12
N ARG A 486 -25.09 -8.48 15.71
CA ARG A 486 -24.54 -9.66 15.02
C ARG A 486 -25.32 -9.99 13.75
N LYS A 487 -26.66 -10.01 13.81
CA LYS A 487 -27.51 -10.18 12.61
C LYS A 487 -27.35 -9.04 11.60
N VAL A 488 -27.27 -7.78 12.06
CA VAL A 488 -27.11 -6.63 11.16
C VAL A 488 -25.75 -6.66 10.45
N TYR A 489 -24.67 -6.88 11.19
CA TYR A 489 -23.31 -6.96 10.64
C TYR A 489 -23.15 -8.20 9.74
N GLY A 490 -23.79 -9.32 10.07
CA GLY A 490 -23.85 -10.49 9.19
C GLY A 490 -24.47 -10.15 7.83
N LYS A 491 -25.55 -9.35 7.79
CA LYS A 491 -26.12 -8.85 6.51
C LYS A 491 -25.16 -7.92 5.77
N LEU A 492 -24.49 -7.01 6.47
CA LEU A 492 -23.57 -6.02 5.88
C LEU A 492 -22.33 -6.70 5.28
N PHE A 493 -21.61 -7.48 6.08
CA PHE A 493 -20.33 -8.06 5.68
C PHE A 493 -20.46 -9.40 4.95
N GLY A 494 -21.58 -10.11 5.13
CA GLY A 494 -21.89 -11.35 4.42
C GLY A 494 -22.50 -11.16 3.03
N SER A 495 -22.82 -9.92 2.63
CA SER A 495 -23.30 -9.65 1.27
C SER A 495 -22.23 -10.04 0.24
N ARG A 496 -22.62 -10.89 -0.70
CA ARG A 496 -21.80 -11.32 -1.84
C ARG A 496 -22.63 -11.14 -3.10
N ILE A 497 -22.10 -10.37 -4.04
CA ILE A 497 -22.68 -10.12 -5.36
C ILE A 497 -21.57 -10.33 -6.36
N LYS A 498 -21.91 -10.82 -7.56
CA LYS A 498 -21.00 -10.82 -8.69
C LYS A 498 -21.48 -9.80 -9.71
N LEU A 499 -20.59 -8.89 -10.10
CA LEU A 499 -20.87 -8.05 -11.25
C LEU A 499 -20.55 -8.80 -12.54
N TYR A 500 -21.59 -9.11 -13.30
CA TYR A 500 -21.49 -9.62 -14.65
C TYR A 500 -21.58 -8.46 -15.63
N ASP A 501 -20.42 -8.07 -16.14
CA ASP A 501 -20.34 -7.22 -17.32
C ASP A 501 -19.91 -8.11 -18.50
N PRO A 502 -20.87 -8.66 -19.26
CA PRO A 502 -20.60 -9.56 -20.37
C PRO A 502 -19.69 -8.91 -21.42
N LEU A 503 -19.98 -7.64 -21.73
CA LEU A 503 -19.24 -6.86 -22.70
C LEU A 503 -17.82 -6.64 -22.21
N HIS A 504 -17.69 -6.12 -21.01
CA HIS A 504 -16.41 -5.74 -20.46
C HIS A 504 -15.51 -6.94 -20.12
N SER A 505 -16.07 -8.04 -19.61
CA SER A 505 -15.30 -9.27 -19.39
C SER A 505 -14.74 -9.83 -20.70
N THR A 506 -15.54 -9.76 -21.77
CA THR A 506 -15.12 -10.10 -23.13
C THR A 506 -14.07 -9.12 -23.65
N ILE A 507 -14.26 -7.81 -23.46
CA ILE A 507 -13.28 -6.75 -23.83
C ILE A 507 -11.97 -6.96 -23.10
N ILE A 508 -11.96 -7.21 -21.79
CA ILE A 508 -10.75 -7.53 -21.03
C ILE A 508 -10.08 -8.78 -21.58
N ARG A 509 -10.85 -9.83 -21.91
CA ARG A 509 -10.29 -11.06 -22.49
C ARG A 509 -9.56 -10.74 -23.79
N TYR A 510 -10.17 -9.94 -24.67
CA TYR A 510 -9.54 -9.51 -25.92
C TYR A 510 -8.38 -8.53 -25.73
N LEU A 511 -8.49 -7.54 -24.84
CA LEU A 511 -7.39 -6.64 -24.47
C LEU A 511 -6.21 -7.46 -23.92
N LYS A 512 -6.46 -8.43 -23.04
CA LYS A 512 -5.39 -9.34 -22.55
C LYS A 512 -4.74 -10.12 -23.68
N GLN A 513 -5.51 -10.61 -24.66
CA GLN A 513 -4.96 -11.28 -25.85
C GLN A 513 -4.15 -10.31 -26.73
N LYS A 514 -4.58 -9.05 -26.82
CA LYS A 514 -3.93 -7.98 -27.58
C LYS A 514 -3.01 -7.13 -26.70
N LYS A 515 -2.51 -7.65 -25.56
CA LYS A 515 -1.66 -6.89 -24.64
C LYS A 515 -0.48 -6.25 -25.38
N ALA A 516 0.14 -6.99 -26.28
CA ALA A 516 1.26 -6.54 -27.10
C ALA A 516 0.96 -5.32 -28.00
N SER A 517 -0.30 -5.01 -28.32
CA SER A 517 -0.63 -3.86 -29.19
C SER A 517 -0.75 -2.54 -28.44
N TYR A 518 -0.81 -2.56 -27.10
CA TYR A 518 -0.86 -1.34 -26.26
C TYR A 518 0.18 -1.35 -25.14
N THR A 519 1.08 -2.33 -25.12
CA THR A 519 2.27 -2.30 -24.28
C THR A 519 3.50 -2.28 -25.17
N PHE A 520 4.49 -1.48 -24.80
CA PHE A 520 5.78 -1.46 -25.47
C PHE A 520 6.89 -1.51 -24.42
N GLU A 521 8.06 -2.01 -24.83
CA GLU A 521 9.25 -1.97 -24.00
C GLU A 521 9.91 -0.60 -24.16
N LYS A 522 10.28 0.02 -23.04
CA LYS A 522 11.04 1.26 -22.98
C LYS A 522 12.24 1.01 -22.08
N ASP A 523 13.40 1.50 -22.48
CA ASP A 523 14.54 1.55 -21.58
C ASP A 523 14.51 2.87 -20.80
N ILE A 524 14.64 2.78 -19.48
CA ILE A 524 14.79 3.93 -18.58
C ILE A 524 16.17 3.90 -17.92
N THR A 525 16.70 5.07 -17.63
CA THR A 525 18.02 5.19 -16.97
C THR A 525 17.83 5.43 -15.47
N ILE A 526 18.54 4.69 -14.64
CA ILE A 526 18.49 4.80 -13.18
C ILE A 526 19.90 5.08 -12.67
N PHE A 527 20.06 6.18 -11.94
CA PHE A 527 21.26 6.44 -11.16
C PHE A 527 21.07 5.88 -9.76
N ALA A 528 21.97 5.03 -9.29
CA ALA A 528 22.04 4.57 -7.91
C ALA A 528 23.33 5.09 -7.28
N GLY A 529 23.25 5.75 -6.12
CA GLY A 529 24.40 6.25 -5.40
C GLY A 529 24.34 5.87 -3.93
N THR A 530 25.48 5.51 -3.35
CA THR A 530 25.60 5.28 -1.91
C THR A 530 26.77 6.04 -1.30
N PHE A 531 26.61 6.54 -0.07
CA PHE A 531 27.67 7.27 0.62
C PHE A 531 27.53 7.27 2.14
N ASN A 532 28.52 6.70 2.83
CA ASN A 532 28.69 6.90 4.26
C ASN A 532 29.27 8.31 4.55
N VAL A 533 28.45 9.18 5.14
CA VAL A 533 28.78 10.59 5.36
C VAL A 533 29.37 10.87 6.74
N SER A 534 29.52 9.85 7.58
CA SER A 534 30.24 9.89 8.86
C SER A 534 29.79 11.00 9.81
N GLY A 535 28.48 11.24 9.86
CA GLY A 535 27.80 12.23 10.69
C GLY A 535 27.99 13.67 10.22
N LYS A 536 28.57 13.89 9.04
CA LYS A 536 28.97 15.21 8.57
C LYS A 536 28.00 15.80 7.55
N ILE A 537 27.89 17.12 7.61
CA ILE A 537 27.25 17.94 6.59
C ILE A 537 28.34 18.35 5.58
N PRO A 538 28.15 18.13 4.27
CA PRO A 538 29.16 18.45 3.27
C PRO A 538 29.40 19.96 3.19
N PRO A 539 30.65 20.43 3.39
CA PRO A 539 31.02 21.82 3.09
C PRO A 539 31.15 22.05 1.57
N GLU A 540 31.45 20.98 0.84
CA GLU A 540 31.68 20.96 -0.61
C GLU A 540 30.40 20.66 -1.40
N ASP A 541 30.41 20.90 -2.71
CA ASP A 541 29.30 20.52 -3.58
C ASP A 541 29.37 19.02 -3.94
N ILE A 542 28.23 18.32 -3.86
CA ILE A 542 28.12 16.88 -4.19
C ILE A 542 27.91 16.62 -5.68
N LYS A 543 27.95 17.68 -6.50
CA LYS A 543 27.74 17.62 -7.96
C LYS A 543 28.61 16.59 -8.66
N ASP A 544 29.88 16.49 -8.29
CA ASP A 544 30.83 15.55 -8.90
C ASP A 544 30.51 14.07 -8.59
N TRP A 545 29.62 13.80 -7.62
CA TRP A 545 29.06 12.47 -7.38
C TRP A 545 27.73 12.26 -8.11
N ILE A 546 26.83 13.24 -8.06
CA ILE A 546 25.50 13.15 -8.68
C ILE A 546 25.57 13.18 -10.23
N CYS A 547 26.64 13.75 -10.80
CA CYS A 547 26.99 13.70 -12.22
C CYS A 547 28.54 13.61 -12.36
N PRO A 548 29.10 12.40 -12.34
CA PRO A 548 30.55 12.19 -12.33
C PRO A 548 31.22 12.52 -13.67
N LYS A 549 32.33 13.26 -13.59
CA LYS A 549 33.14 13.72 -14.75
C LYS A 549 33.93 12.54 -15.32
N GLY A 550 33.68 12.20 -16.59
CA GLY A 550 34.31 11.06 -17.28
C GLY A 550 33.29 10.04 -17.80
N SER A 551 32.06 10.05 -17.27
CA SER A 551 30.92 9.43 -17.95
C SER A 551 30.69 10.19 -19.25
N SER A 552 30.76 9.51 -20.39
CA SER A 552 30.79 10.13 -21.73
C SER A 552 29.49 10.85 -22.13
N ASN A 553 28.55 11.06 -21.21
CA ASN A 553 27.58 12.17 -21.17
C ASN A 553 26.66 11.94 -19.95
N CYS A 554 26.50 12.90 -19.03
CA CYS A 554 25.28 13.01 -18.18
C CYS A 554 24.01 13.31 -19.02
N LYS A 555 24.00 12.87 -20.29
CA LYS A 555 22.93 12.97 -21.27
C LYS A 555 22.79 11.60 -21.97
N PRO A 556 21.58 11.01 -22.00
CA PRO A 556 20.37 11.58 -21.42
C PRO A 556 20.40 11.54 -19.89
N PRO A 557 19.82 12.55 -19.23
CA PRO A 557 19.71 12.61 -17.77
C PRO A 557 18.90 11.42 -17.22
N PRO A 558 19.30 10.79 -16.10
CA PRO A 558 18.61 9.64 -15.52
C PRO A 558 17.11 9.89 -15.32
N ASP A 559 16.27 8.90 -15.54
CA ASP A 559 14.83 9.02 -15.29
C ASP A 559 14.51 8.95 -13.79
N LEU A 560 15.30 8.17 -13.06
CA LEU A 560 15.22 7.99 -11.62
C LEU A 560 16.60 8.15 -10.97
N TYR A 561 16.62 8.71 -9.77
CA TYR A 561 17.77 8.73 -8.86
C TYR A 561 17.40 7.99 -7.57
N ALA A 562 18.19 7.00 -7.20
CA ALA A 562 18.12 6.28 -5.95
C ALA A 562 19.39 6.61 -5.14
N ILE A 563 19.22 7.30 -4.01
CA ILE A 563 20.35 7.77 -3.20
C ILE A 563 20.25 7.16 -1.80
N GLY A 564 21.21 6.30 -1.46
CA GLY A 564 21.44 5.75 -0.13
C GLY A 564 22.52 6.54 0.60
N LEU A 565 22.31 6.86 1.87
CA LEU A 565 23.32 7.45 2.74
C LEU A 565 23.41 6.69 4.05
N GLU A 566 24.62 6.57 4.57
CA GLU A 566 24.93 5.93 5.86
C GLU A 566 25.59 6.92 6.82
N GLU A 567 25.41 6.67 8.11
CA GLU A 567 25.87 7.54 9.20
C GLU A 567 25.46 9.01 8.99
N VAL A 568 24.23 9.29 8.54
CA VAL A 568 23.77 10.69 8.38
C VAL A 568 23.70 11.47 9.71
N VAL A 569 23.70 10.75 10.84
CA VAL A 569 23.80 11.30 12.19
C VAL A 569 25.10 10.83 12.85
N GLU A 570 25.69 11.69 13.68
CA GLU A 570 26.85 11.33 14.48
C GLU A 570 26.50 10.21 15.48
N LEU A 571 27.38 9.21 15.59
CA LEU A 571 27.17 8.01 16.42
C LEU A 571 27.39 8.31 17.92
N THR A 572 26.66 9.28 18.48
CA THR A 572 26.62 9.55 19.92
C THR A 572 25.47 8.77 20.58
N PRO A 573 25.62 8.27 21.82
CA PRO A 573 24.60 7.47 22.50
C PRO A 573 23.19 8.08 22.52
N GLY A 574 23.06 9.42 22.55
CA GLY A 574 21.78 10.13 22.49
C GLY A 574 21.11 10.09 21.11
N HIS A 575 21.88 10.21 20.03
CA HIS A 575 21.38 10.18 18.65
C HIS A 575 21.13 8.76 18.13
N MET A 576 21.55 7.72 18.86
CA MET A 576 21.24 6.31 18.51
C MET A 576 19.78 5.94 18.83
N LEU A 577 19.11 6.72 19.67
CA LEU A 577 17.77 6.47 20.20
C LEU A 577 16.69 7.37 19.56
N SER A 578 17.06 8.52 18.99
CA SER A 578 16.15 9.46 18.31
C SER A 578 16.57 9.71 16.86
N THR A 579 15.61 9.71 15.93
CA THR A 579 15.87 10.05 14.53
C THR A 579 15.67 11.55 14.34
N ASP A 580 16.75 12.29 14.07
CA ASP A 580 16.67 13.73 13.77
C ASP A 580 16.03 13.95 12.38
N PRO A 581 14.81 14.51 12.30
CA PRO A 581 14.14 14.75 11.02
C PRO A 581 14.82 15.83 10.17
N TYR A 582 15.62 16.74 10.76
CA TYR A 582 16.27 17.83 10.03
C TYR A 582 17.36 17.34 9.09
N ILE A 583 18.09 16.30 9.48
CA ILE A 583 19.15 15.69 8.67
C ILE A 583 18.62 15.09 7.38
N LYS A 584 17.53 14.32 7.47
CA LYS A 584 16.85 13.78 6.28
C LYS A 584 16.44 14.89 5.32
N GLN A 585 15.81 15.95 5.82
CA GLN A 585 15.36 17.06 4.99
C GLN A 585 16.51 17.85 4.37
N TYR A 586 17.60 18.02 5.12
CA TYR A 586 18.81 18.64 4.61
C TYR A 586 19.30 17.89 3.38
N TRP A 587 19.45 16.57 3.49
CA TRP A 587 19.94 15.73 2.39
C TRP A 587 18.96 15.69 1.22
N GLU A 588 17.66 15.60 1.47
CA GLU A 588 16.64 15.70 0.43
C GLU A 588 16.77 17.00 -0.37
N LYS A 589 16.80 18.14 0.32
CA LYS A 589 16.90 19.46 -0.32
C LYS A 589 18.23 19.63 -1.04
N LYS A 590 19.33 19.19 -0.43
CA LYS A 590 20.67 19.30 -1.00
C LYS A 590 20.78 18.50 -2.29
N VAL A 591 20.38 17.22 -2.27
CA VAL A 591 20.41 16.35 -3.45
C VAL A 591 19.46 16.85 -4.53
N LEU A 592 18.21 17.19 -4.16
CA LEU A 592 17.22 17.69 -5.11
C LEU A 592 17.66 18.99 -5.78
N SER A 593 18.24 19.92 -5.00
CA SER A 593 18.80 21.17 -5.51
C SER A 593 19.91 20.93 -6.53
N VAL A 594 20.83 20.01 -6.22
CA VAL A 594 21.92 19.64 -7.14
C VAL A 594 21.36 19.00 -8.42
N ILE A 595 20.46 18.02 -8.31
CA ILE A 595 19.83 17.37 -9.48
C ILE A 595 19.12 18.40 -10.37
N ASN A 596 18.30 19.28 -9.80
CA ASN A 596 17.55 20.28 -10.56
C ASN A 596 18.42 21.43 -11.09
N THR A 597 19.61 21.65 -10.54
CA THR A 597 20.58 22.61 -11.08
C THR A 597 21.41 22.01 -12.23
N LEU A 598 21.51 20.68 -12.29
CA LEU A 598 22.23 19.97 -13.36
C LEU A 598 21.49 20.02 -14.71
N TYR A 599 20.15 19.97 -14.68
CA TYR A 599 19.33 19.83 -15.88
C TYR A 599 18.25 20.93 -15.94
N LEU A 600 18.45 21.91 -16.82
CA LEU A 600 17.50 23.01 -17.03
C LEU A 600 16.15 22.53 -17.61
N ASP A 601 16.19 21.47 -18.45
CA ASP A 601 15.03 21.01 -19.23
C ASP A 601 14.30 19.82 -18.59
N LYS A 602 14.82 19.25 -17.49
CA LYS A 602 14.22 18.09 -16.81
C LYS A 602 14.22 18.31 -15.31
N LYS A 603 13.01 18.48 -14.76
CA LYS A 603 12.78 18.65 -13.32
C LYS A 603 12.51 17.32 -12.64
N TYR A 604 12.93 17.25 -11.39
CA TYR A 604 12.77 16.09 -10.51
C TYR A 604 12.03 16.48 -9.25
N GLY A 605 11.29 15.52 -8.71
CA GLY A 605 10.70 15.57 -7.39
C GLY A 605 11.19 14.41 -6.52
N CYS A 606 11.34 14.64 -5.22
CA CYS A 606 11.52 13.56 -4.24
C CYS A 606 10.16 12.88 -4.04
N VAL A 607 9.99 11.68 -4.60
CA VAL A 607 8.71 10.95 -4.51
C VAL A 607 8.61 10.12 -3.23
N TRP A 608 9.76 9.72 -2.66
CA TRP A 608 9.82 8.90 -1.46
C TRP A 608 11.16 9.00 -0.77
N SER A 609 11.15 8.95 0.55
CA SER A 609 12.36 8.93 1.37
C SER A 609 12.08 8.39 2.76
N SER A 610 13.02 7.65 3.34
CA SER A 610 12.90 7.14 4.71
C SER A 610 14.25 6.95 5.38
N GLN A 611 14.27 7.09 6.71
CA GLN A 611 15.47 7.02 7.53
C GLN A 611 15.28 5.99 8.65
N LEU A 612 16.33 5.22 8.91
CA LEU A 612 16.49 4.32 10.04
C LEU A 612 17.81 4.64 10.75
N GLY A 613 17.75 5.38 11.87
CA GLY A 613 18.95 5.82 12.57
C GLY A 613 19.86 6.62 11.64
N GLY A 614 21.07 6.13 11.39
CA GLY A 614 22.02 6.73 10.44
C GLY A 614 21.83 6.33 8.96
N VAL A 615 20.86 5.48 8.62
CA VAL A 615 20.66 4.98 7.25
C VAL A 615 19.50 5.72 6.59
N LEU A 616 19.71 6.35 5.43
CA LEU A 616 18.72 7.13 4.70
C LEU A 616 18.62 6.67 3.25
N LEU A 617 17.41 6.39 2.77
CA LEU A 617 17.13 6.15 1.36
C LEU A 617 16.24 7.25 0.80
N MET A 618 16.57 7.76 -0.38
CA MET A 618 15.82 8.77 -1.11
C MET A 618 15.62 8.34 -2.56
N LEU A 619 14.40 8.54 -3.06
CA LEU A 619 14.00 8.25 -4.43
C LEU A 619 13.50 9.52 -5.09
N PHE A 620 14.19 9.95 -6.15
CA PHE A 620 13.81 11.09 -6.97
C PHE A 620 13.44 10.62 -8.36
N ILE A 621 12.36 11.17 -8.91
CA ILE A 621 11.84 10.80 -10.22
C ILE A 621 11.57 12.08 -11.01
N SER A 622 11.87 12.04 -12.30
CA SER A 622 11.54 13.14 -13.20
C SER A 622 10.02 13.34 -13.33
N GLU A 623 9.59 14.59 -13.50
CA GLU A 623 8.16 14.94 -13.61
C GLU A 623 7.47 14.19 -14.77
N THR A 624 8.19 13.92 -15.86
CA THR A 624 7.70 13.17 -17.05
C THR A 624 7.44 11.69 -16.77
N GLU A 625 8.08 11.13 -15.75
CA GLU A 625 8.00 9.71 -15.42
C GLU A 625 7.14 9.43 -14.18
N HIS A 626 6.90 10.46 -13.35
CA HIS A 626 6.16 10.37 -12.10
C HIS A 626 4.80 9.65 -12.23
N GLN A 627 3.98 9.99 -13.24
CA GLN A 627 2.65 9.41 -13.43
C GLN A 627 2.65 7.89 -13.72
N LYS A 628 3.80 7.35 -14.16
CA LYS A 628 3.95 5.93 -14.47
C LYS A 628 4.31 5.12 -13.22
N VAL A 629 4.71 5.77 -12.13
CA VAL A 629 5.08 5.12 -10.87
C VAL A 629 3.88 5.08 -9.93
N LYS A 630 3.52 3.88 -9.47
CA LYS A 630 2.37 3.62 -8.59
C LYS A 630 2.77 2.65 -7.48
N HIS A 631 1.96 2.60 -6.43
CA HIS A 631 2.16 1.68 -5.29
C HIS A 631 3.53 1.83 -4.61
N ILE A 632 3.95 3.07 -4.36
CA ILE A 632 5.18 3.32 -3.61
C ILE A 632 4.94 3.01 -2.13
N GLU A 633 5.75 2.12 -1.58
CA GLU A 633 5.66 1.66 -0.20
C GLU A 633 7.07 1.35 0.31
N GLY A 634 7.31 1.47 1.60
CA GLY A 634 8.63 1.19 2.15
C GLY A 634 8.57 0.50 3.49
N ASP A 635 9.66 -0.17 3.82
CA ASP A 635 9.85 -0.88 5.07
C ASP A 635 11.33 -0.81 5.49
N MET A 636 11.60 -1.02 6.76
CA MET A 636 12.93 -0.84 7.34
C MET A 636 13.20 -1.90 8.41
N LYS A 637 14.44 -2.36 8.49
CA LYS A 637 14.83 -3.38 9.47
C LYS A 637 16.13 -3.05 10.18
N LYS A 638 16.07 -2.95 11.50
CA LYS A 638 17.24 -2.86 12.39
C LYS A 638 17.95 -4.21 12.49
N THR A 639 19.28 -4.19 12.48
CA THR A 639 20.13 -5.37 12.70
C THR A 639 21.12 -5.19 13.85
N GLY A 640 21.39 -3.96 14.29
CA GLY A 640 22.35 -3.68 15.38
C GLY A 640 21.94 -4.32 16.72
N PHE A 641 22.88 -4.99 17.40
CA PHE A 641 22.66 -5.73 18.67
C PHE A 641 21.43 -6.65 18.65
N GLY A 642 21.24 -7.43 17.59
CA GLY A 642 20.07 -8.32 17.47
C GLY A 642 18.74 -7.59 17.23
N GLY A 643 18.80 -6.34 16.75
CA GLY A 643 17.63 -5.51 16.44
C GLY A 643 17.34 -4.40 17.46
N MET A 644 18.16 -4.26 18.51
CA MET A 644 17.99 -3.27 19.57
C MET A 644 18.45 -1.86 19.18
N THR A 645 19.44 -1.71 18.30
CA THR A 645 19.98 -0.37 17.93
C THR A 645 19.64 0.00 16.48
N SER A 646 19.45 1.30 16.23
CA SER A 646 18.98 1.83 14.94
C SER A 646 20.10 2.13 13.93
N ASN A 647 21.37 2.08 14.33
CA ASN A 647 22.52 2.53 13.52
C ASN A 647 22.98 1.51 12.46
N LYS A 648 22.43 0.30 12.47
CA LYS A 648 22.72 -0.77 11.54
C LYS A 648 21.41 -1.42 11.12
N GLY A 649 21.29 -1.70 9.83
CA GLY A 649 20.04 -2.18 9.26
C GLY A 649 19.88 -1.78 7.81
N ALA A 650 18.63 -1.83 7.35
CA ALA A 650 18.25 -1.52 5.99
C ALA A 650 17.00 -0.66 5.92
N VAL A 651 16.94 0.18 4.89
CA VAL A 651 15.73 0.89 4.47
C VAL A 651 15.45 0.45 3.03
N ALA A 652 14.20 0.09 2.74
CA ALA A 652 13.79 -0.38 1.43
C ALA A 652 12.52 0.31 0.94
N VAL A 653 12.42 0.53 -0.37
CA VAL A 653 11.21 0.99 -1.07
C VAL A 653 10.86 0.02 -2.18
N SER A 654 9.59 -0.36 -2.22
CA SER A 654 8.93 -1.11 -3.29
C SER A 654 8.06 -0.12 -4.08
N PHE A 655 8.09 -0.21 -5.41
CA PHE A 655 7.15 0.51 -6.26
C PHE A 655 6.94 -0.20 -7.58
N LYS A 656 5.90 0.20 -8.30
CA LYS A 656 5.59 -0.31 -9.63
C LYS A 656 5.75 0.80 -10.66
N TYR A 657 6.72 0.66 -11.56
CA TYR A 657 6.81 1.48 -12.76
C TYR A 657 6.00 0.81 -13.87
N SER A 658 4.82 1.34 -14.15
CA SER A 658 3.84 0.81 -15.09
C SER A 658 3.50 -0.67 -14.83
N ALA A 659 4.11 -1.62 -15.55
CA ALA A 659 3.94 -3.05 -15.33
C ALA A 659 5.08 -3.73 -14.56
N THR A 660 6.22 -3.06 -14.36
CA THR A 660 7.46 -3.60 -13.78
C THR A 660 7.61 -3.22 -12.31
N ARG A 661 7.98 -4.17 -11.45
CA ARG A 661 8.16 -3.95 -10.01
C ARG A 661 9.63 -3.71 -9.66
N PHE A 662 9.88 -2.65 -8.92
CA PHE A 662 11.20 -2.27 -8.44
C PHE A 662 11.27 -2.40 -6.92
N CYS A 663 12.43 -2.84 -6.42
CA CYS A 663 12.79 -2.76 -5.02
C CYS A 663 14.18 -2.12 -4.89
N LEU A 664 14.26 -0.99 -4.20
CA LEU A 664 15.51 -0.29 -3.94
C LEU A 664 15.82 -0.38 -2.45
N LEU A 665 17.05 -0.73 -2.10
CA LEU A 665 17.48 -0.89 -0.71
C LEU A 665 18.80 -0.18 -0.47
N VAL A 666 18.91 0.46 0.69
CA VAL A 666 20.17 0.90 1.29
C VAL A 666 20.41 0.10 2.58
N SER A 667 21.65 -0.25 2.91
CA SER A 667 21.96 -0.91 4.17
C SER A 667 23.29 -0.50 4.76
N HIS A 668 23.34 -0.46 6.09
CA HIS A 668 24.57 -0.34 6.85
C HIS A 668 24.73 -1.61 7.71
N LEU A 669 25.65 -2.49 7.30
CA LEU A 669 25.86 -3.79 7.94
C LEU A 669 26.95 -3.74 9.03
N ALA A 670 27.05 -4.79 9.83
CA ALA A 670 28.02 -4.88 10.93
C ALA A 670 29.47 -4.59 10.52
N ALA A 671 30.10 -3.66 11.24
CA ALA A 671 31.50 -3.27 11.06
C ALA A 671 32.48 -4.26 11.71
N GLY A 672 33.74 -4.23 11.29
CA GLY A 672 34.84 -5.02 11.86
C GLY A 672 35.36 -6.09 10.90
N LEU A 673 36.68 -6.31 10.89
CA LEU A 673 37.34 -7.22 9.95
C LEU A 673 36.85 -8.67 10.11
N GLU A 674 36.74 -9.14 11.36
CA GLU A 674 36.38 -10.52 11.70
C GLU A 674 34.87 -10.82 11.65
N ASN A 675 34.03 -9.79 11.53
CA ASN A 675 32.57 -9.89 11.69
C ASN A 675 31.83 -10.33 10.42
N VAL A 676 32.40 -11.24 9.63
CA VAL A 676 31.81 -11.75 8.37
C VAL A 676 30.49 -12.48 8.63
N GLU A 677 30.48 -13.38 9.61
CA GLU A 677 29.29 -14.10 10.09
C GLU A 677 28.17 -13.15 10.51
N GLN A 678 28.52 -12.05 11.20
CA GLN A 678 27.52 -11.06 11.62
C GLN A 678 26.92 -10.33 10.43
N ARG A 679 27.71 -9.94 9.41
CA ARG A 679 27.20 -9.33 8.17
C ARG A 679 26.28 -10.29 7.41
N HIS A 680 26.60 -11.57 7.37
CA HIS A 680 25.72 -12.61 6.81
C HIS A 680 24.39 -12.71 7.56
N ASN A 681 24.43 -12.70 8.90
CA ASN A 681 23.22 -12.70 9.73
C ASN A 681 22.39 -11.42 9.56
N ASP A 682 23.02 -10.26 9.41
CA ASP A 682 22.35 -9.00 9.09
C ASP A 682 21.62 -9.12 7.75
N PHE A 683 22.29 -9.60 6.70
CA PHE A 683 21.70 -9.87 5.38
C PHE A 683 20.48 -10.80 5.48
N LYS A 684 20.61 -11.96 6.14
CA LYS A 684 19.51 -12.91 6.36
C LYS A 684 18.34 -12.27 7.09
N THR A 685 18.63 -11.46 8.11
CA THR A 685 17.62 -10.75 8.90
C THR A 685 16.86 -9.74 8.04
N ILE A 686 17.55 -8.99 7.18
CA ILE A 686 16.93 -8.01 6.28
C ILE A 686 16.01 -8.72 5.27
N VAL A 687 16.51 -9.73 4.56
CA VAL A 687 15.71 -10.50 3.58
C VAL A 687 14.50 -11.17 4.23
N LYS A 688 14.67 -11.70 5.44
CA LYS A 688 13.61 -12.39 6.17
C LYS A 688 12.52 -11.43 6.65
N ASN A 689 12.84 -10.20 7.03
CA ASN A 689 11.89 -9.36 7.76
C ASN A 689 11.34 -8.18 6.98
N ILE A 690 12.04 -7.68 5.94
CA ILE A 690 11.47 -6.64 5.09
C ILE A 690 10.27 -7.18 4.31
N ARG A 691 9.11 -6.55 4.49
CA ARG A 691 7.82 -6.93 3.91
C ARG A 691 7.06 -5.70 3.44
N PHE A 692 6.44 -5.85 2.29
CA PHE A 692 5.60 -4.82 1.71
C PHE A 692 4.13 -5.25 1.68
N SER A 693 3.23 -4.37 1.22
CA SER A 693 1.79 -4.68 1.16
C SER A 693 1.52 -5.96 0.37
N ARG A 694 0.39 -6.60 0.68
CA ARG A 694 -0.02 -7.87 0.05
C ARG A 694 1.01 -9.00 0.21
N ARG A 695 1.84 -8.94 1.27
CA ARG A 695 2.86 -9.93 1.62
C ARG A 695 4.01 -10.05 0.60
N LEU A 696 4.27 -9.00 -0.18
CA LEU A 696 5.42 -8.95 -1.10
C LEU A 696 6.74 -8.94 -0.32
N ARG A 697 7.75 -9.65 -0.83
CA ARG A 697 9.12 -9.66 -0.30
C ARG A 697 10.09 -9.08 -1.33
N ILE A 698 11.30 -8.75 -0.89
CA ILE A 698 12.36 -8.22 -1.76
C ILE A 698 12.53 -9.06 -3.03
N LYS A 699 12.62 -10.39 -2.90
CA LYS A 699 12.83 -11.31 -4.05
C LYS A 699 11.66 -11.41 -5.04
N ASP A 700 10.49 -10.87 -4.71
CA ASP A 700 9.27 -10.97 -5.54
C ASP A 700 9.17 -9.80 -6.56
N HIS A 701 10.24 -9.02 -6.75
CA HIS A 701 10.35 -7.89 -7.67
C HIS A 701 11.14 -8.25 -8.93
N ASP A 702 10.86 -7.54 -10.02
CA ASP A 702 11.50 -7.75 -11.33
C ASP A 702 12.89 -7.11 -11.39
N ALA A 703 13.06 -5.96 -10.72
CA ALA A 703 14.30 -5.20 -10.61
C ALA A 703 14.63 -4.92 -9.14
N ILE A 704 15.81 -5.32 -8.68
CA ILE A 704 16.28 -5.07 -7.32
C ILE A 704 17.65 -4.39 -7.40
N ILE A 705 17.79 -3.23 -6.76
CA ILE A 705 19.07 -2.55 -6.55
C ILE A 705 19.30 -2.46 -5.05
N TRP A 706 20.41 -3.03 -4.58
CA TRP A 706 20.78 -3.04 -3.17
C TRP A 706 22.14 -2.40 -3.02
N MET A 707 22.18 -1.23 -2.39
CA MET A 707 23.39 -0.45 -2.15
C MET A 707 23.67 -0.28 -0.66
N GLY A 708 24.87 0.14 -0.32
CA GLY A 708 25.16 0.62 1.02
C GLY A 708 26.60 0.45 1.47
N ASP A 709 26.86 0.84 2.72
CA ASP A 709 28.04 0.42 3.48
C ASP A 709 27.81 -1.01 4.03
N PHE A 710 28.20 -1.99 3.22
CA PHE A 710 28.13 -3.40 3.61
C PHE A 710 29.27 -3.82 4.53
N ASN A 711 30.24 -2.94 4.79
CA ASN A 711 31.31 -3.13 5.76
C ASN A 711 32.21 -4.37 5.55
N TYR A 712 32.13 -5.04 4.39
CA TYR A 712 33.07 -6.09 4.01
C TYR A 712 34.47 -5.52 3.79
N ARG A 713 35.48 -6.34 4.08
CA ARG A 713 36.89 -5.92 4.14
C ARG A 713 37.77 -6.75 3.20
N ILE A 714 39.02 -6.34 3.06
CA ILE A 714 40.05 -7.09 2.33
C ILE A 714 40.87 -7.92 3.31
N LEU A 715 40.97 -9.22 3.06
CA LEU A 715 41.72 -10.18 3.87
C LEU A 715 43.21 -10.19 3.50
N MET A 716 43.89 -9.07 3.72
CA MET A 716 45.32 -8.88 3.46
C MET A 716 45.95 -7.95 4.52
N THR A 717 47.29 -7.92 4.59
CA THR A 717 47.99 -6.99 5.49
C THR A 717 47.91 -5.55 4.97
N ASN A 718 48.00 -4.55 5.85
CA ASN A 718 47.88 -3.15 5.45
C ASN A 718 48.95 -2.73 4.43
N ASP A 719 50.21 -3.17 4.64
CA ASP A 719 51.34 -2.84 3.77
C ASP A 719 51.15 -3.40 2.35
N GLU A 720 50.69 -4.65 2.23
CA GLU A 720 50.40 -5.27 0.93
C GLU A 720 49.23 -4.55 0.25
N VAL A 721 48.17 -4.24 0.98
CA VAL A 721 47.01 -3.53 0.43
C VAL A 721 47.43 -2.18 -0.13
N ARG A 722 48.16 -1.37 0.64
CA ARG A 722 48.66 -0.06 0.19
C ARG A 722 49.57 -0.18 -1.01
N LYS A 723 50.48 -1.17 -1.03
CA LYS A 723 51.36 -1.43 -2.18
C LYS A 723 50.58 -1.73 -3.46
N LEU A 724 49.56 -2.57 -3.37
CA LEU A 724 48.70 -2.93 -4.52
C LEU A 724 47.83 -1.75 -4.98
N ILE A 725 47.35 -0.91 -4.05
CA ILE A 725 46.64 0.33 -4.41
C ILE A 725 47.55 1.27 -5.19
N THR A 726 48.79 1.49 -4.73
CA THR A 726 49.77 2.32 -5.45
C THR A 726 50.11 1.76 -6.82
N ALA A 727 50.17 0.43 -6.96
CA ALA A 727 50.38 -0.26 -8.23
C ALA A 727 49.12 -0.33 -9.12
N GLN A 728 47.95 0.14 -8.64
CA GLN A 728 46.65 0.03 -9.30
C GLN A 728 46.25 -1.41 -9.66
N GLU A 729 46.74 -2.40 -8.90
CA GLU A 729 46.43 -3.83 -9.12
C GLU A 729 45.15 -4.25 -8.37
N PHE A 730 44.01 -3.61 -8.71
CA PHE A 730 42.74 -3.82 -8.00
C PHE A 730 42.20 -5.26 -8.09
N SER A 731 42.45 -5.96 -9.20
CA SER A 731 42.01 -7.36 -9.36
C SER A 731 42.59 -8.28 -8.27
N LYS A 732 43.87 -8.10 -7.89
CA LYS A 732 44.51 -8.90 -6.84
C LYS A 732 43.93 -8.61 -5.45
N LEU A 733 43.54 -7.36 -5.20
CA LEU A 733 42.82 -6.99 -3.97
C LEU A 733 41.43 -7.62 -3.94
N PHE A 734 40.73 -7.63 -5.07
CA PHE A 734 39.37 -8.17 -5.21
C PHE A 734 39.30 -9.69 -4.98
N GLU A 735 40.36 -10.44 -5.29
CA GLU A 735 40.48 -11.87 -4.93
C GLU A 735 40.41 -12.11 -3.41
N LYS A 736 40.82 -11.11 -2.61
CA LYS A 736 40.82 -11.13 -1.14
C LYS A 736 39.67 -10.34 -0.53
N ASP A 737 38.74 -9.85 -1.34
CA ASP A 737 37.54 -9.15 -0.89
C ASP A 737 36.53 -10.12 -0.25
N GLN A 738 36.12 -9.83 0.98
CA GLN A 738 35.21 -10.69 1.72
C GLN A 738 33.83 -10.78 1.06
N LEU A 739 33.28 -9.68 0.50
CA LEU A 739 31.95 -9.72 -0.10
C LEU A 739 31.95 -10.64 -1.32
N ASN A 740 32.94 -10.50 -2.19
CA ASN A 740 33.13 -11.36 -3.35
C ASN A 740 33.20 -12.85 -2.94
N GLN A 741 34.02 -13.18 -1.93
CA GLN A 741 34.11 -14.55 -1.42
C GLN A 741 32.78 -15.07 -0.86
N GLN A 742 32.04 -14.25 -0.11
CA GLN A 742 30.72 -14.64 0.43
C GLN A 742 29.65 -14.80 -0.65
N MET A 743 29.69 -13.99 -1.72
CA MET A 743 28.80 -14.12 -2.86
C MET A 743 29.10 -15.38 -3.68
N ILE A 744 30.38 -15.69 -3.93
CA ILE A 744 30.81 -16.92 -4.61
C ILE A 744 30.40 -18.16 -3.82
N ALA A 745 30.54 -18.13 -2.49
CA ALA A 745 30.10 -19.21 -1.61
C ALA A 745 28.56 -19.35 -1.55
N GLY A 746 27.79 -18.38 -2.06
CA GLY A 746 26.33 -18.37 -2.00
C GLY A 746 25.76 -18.06 -0.62
N GLU A 747 26.59 -17.61 0.32
CA GLU A 747 26.19 -17.27 1.69
C GLU A 747 25.47 -15.91 1.71
N ALA A 748 26.09 -14.88 1.14
CA ALA A 748 25.51 -13.53 1.09
C ALA A 748 25.09 -13.15 -0.34
N PHE A 749 23.96 -12.45 -0.48
CA PHE A 749 23.46 -11.92 -1.76
C PHE A 749 23.42 -12.93 -2.93
N PRO A 750 22.79 -14.11 -2.77
CA PRO A 750 22.69 -15.08 -3.86
C PRO A 750 21.89 -14.50 -5.03
N TYR A 751 22.38 -14.75 -6.24
CA TYR A 751 21.82 -14.27 -7.52
C TYR A 751 21.88 -12.75 -7.72
N TYR A 752 22.65 -12.02 -6.90
CA TYR A 752 22.98 -10.64 -7.19
C TYR A 752 24.25 -10.57 -8.04
N HIS A 753 24.33 -9.50 -8.83
CA HIS A 753 25.45 -9.17 -9.69
C HIS A 753 26.07 -7.84 -9.23
N GLU A 754 27.39 -7.80 -9.27
CA GLU A 754 28.20 -6.59 -9.10
C GLU A 754 29.03 -6.41 -10.37
N MET A 755 29.10 -5.19 -10.90
CA MET A 755 30.02 -4.87 -11.99
C MET A 755 31.47 -4.88 -11.47
N GLU A 756 32.43 -5.15 -12.34
CA GLU A 756 33.85 -5.14 -11.98
C GLU A 756 34.26 -3.81 -11.33
N ILE A 757 35.06 -3.89 -10.27
CA ILE A 757 35.55 -2.72 -9.53
C ILE A 757 36.91 -2.31 -10.09
N ASP A 758 36.93 -1.17 -10.77
CA ASP A 758 38.13 -0.56 -11.38
C ASP A 758 38.63 0.69 -10.63
N PHE A 759 38.07 0.94 -9.45
CA PHE A 759 38.39 2.09 -8.60
C PHE A 759 39.00 1.66 -7.26
N PRO A 760 39.82 2.51 -6.62
CA PRO A 760 40.52 2.16 -5.38
C PRO A 760 39.55 1.96 -4.20
N PRO A 761 39.97 1.25 -3.12
CA PRO A 761 39.18 1.08 -1.90
C PRO A 761 38.61 2.39 -1.36
N THR A 762 37.31 2.40 -1.05
CA THR A 762 36.55 3.61 -0.69
C THR A 762 36.66 3.97 0.78
N TYR A 763 37.28 3.14 1.59
CA TYR A 763 37.49 3.29 3.03
C TYR A 763 38.90 2.81 3.38
N LYS A 764 39.60 3.28 4.42
CA LYS A 764 39.29 4.37 5.34
C LYS A 764 40.27 5.52 5.11
N PHE A 765 39.77 6.72 4.90
CA PHE A 765 40.59 7.92 4.67
C PHE A 765 40.72 8.77 5.92
N ASP A 766 41.82 9.51 6.05
CA ASP A 766 41.86 10.64 6.97
C ASP A 766 40.96 11.75 6.42
N PRO A 767 39.93 12.20 7.16
CA PRO A 767 38.95 13.13 6.63
C PRO A 767 39.57 14.44 6.14
N GLY A 768 39.13 14.92 4.99
CA GLY A 768 39.66 16.11 4.31
C GLY A 768 40.91 15.84 3.45
N THR A 769 41.36 14.59 3.34
CA THR A 769 42.57 14.22 2.60
C THR A 769 42.31 13.04 1.64
N THR A 770 43.25 12.80 0.73
CA THR A 770 43.31 11.58 -0.11
C THR A 770 44.15 10.47 0.53
N THR A 771 44.63 10.67 1.76
CA THR A 771 45.50 9.73 2.47
C THR A 771 44.66 8.70 3.22
N TYR A 772 44.99 7.42 3.09
CA TYR A 772 44.38 6.35 3.89
C TYR A 772 44.87 6.39 5.33
N ASP A 773 43.95 6.05 6.26
CA ASP A 773 44.03 6.13 7.72
C ASP A 773 45.47 6.08 8.28
N THR A 774 45.90 7.20 8.88
CA THR A 774 47.19 7.33 9.57
C THR A 774 47.05 7.34 11.10
N SER A 775 45.83 7.11 11.62
CA SER A 775 45.59 7.00 13.06
C SER A 775 46.30 5.78 13.67
N GLU A 776 46.41 5.74 15.00
CA GLU A 776 46.97 4.59 15.74
C GLU A 776 46.32 3.24 15.37
N LYS A 777 45.07 3.28 14.88
CA LYS A 777 44.33 2.07 14.48
C LYS A 777 44.77 1.53 13.13
N MET A 778 45.44 2.33 12.29
CA MET A 778 45.96 1.97 10.97
C MET A 778 45.03 1.01 10.23
N ARG A 779 43.77 1.41 10.01
CA ARG A 779 42.78 0.52 9.41
C ARG A 779 43.19 0.18 7.97
N ILE A 780 43.00 -1.09 7.61
CA ILE A 780 43.29 -1.60 6.27
C ILE A 780 42.25 -1.00 5.30
N PRO A 781 42.68 -0.43 4.16
CA PRO A 781 41.76 0.02 3.13
C PRO A 781 40.83 -1.11 2.63
N ALA A 782 39.55 -0.80 2.35
CA ALA A 782 38.56 -1.75 1.88
C ALA A 782 37.46 -1.11 1.02
N TRP A 783 36.81 -1.92 0.18
CA TRP A 783 35.58 -1.55 -0.53
C TRP A 783 34.36 -1.89 0.33
N THR A 784 34.10 -1.03 1.31
CA THR A 784 32.94 -1.15 2.21
C THR A 784 31.64 -0.74 1.53
N ASP A 785 31.70 0.25 0.64
CA ASP A 785 30.58 0.86 -0.05
C ASP A 785 30.35 0.14 -1.39
N ARG A 786 29.17 -0.46 -1.59
CA ARG A 786 28.89 -1.36 -2.73
C ARG A 786 27.49 -1.15 -3.31
N ILE A 787 27.32 -1.47 -4.59
CA ILE A 787 26.02 -1.45 -5.28
C ILE A 787 25.84 -2.77 -6.04
N LEU A 788 24.86 -3.56 -5.60
CA LEU A 788 24.50 -4.85 -6.18
C LEU A 788 23.15 -4.75 -6.89
N SER A 789 22.94 -5.59 -7.90
CA SER A 789 21.68 -5.66 -8.62
C SER A 789 21.19 -7.08 -8.86
N ARG A 790 19.88 -7.26 -8.99
CA ARG A 790 19.26 -8.53 -9.36
C ARG A 790 18.03 -8.28 -10.22
N GLY A 791 17.89 -9.07 -11.30
CA GLY A 791 16.77 -9.00 -12.22
C GLY A 791 17.22 -8.84 -13.66
N SER A 792 16.66 -9.63 -14.57
CA SER A 792 17.06 -9.63 -15.99
C SER A 792 16.69 -8.34 -16.74
N VAL A 793 15.82 -7.51 -16.15
CA VAL A 793 15.43 -6.22 -16.71
C VAL A 793 16.49 -5.14 -16.48
N LEU A 794 17.44 -5.35 -15.56
CA LEU A 794 18.51 -4.40 -15.23
C LEU A 794 19.78 -4.74 -15.98
N LYS A 795 20.34 -3.75 -16.66
CA LYS A 795 21.70 -3.79 -17.21
C LYS A 795 22.51 -2.66 -16.57
N GLN A 796 23.49 -3.01 -15.75
CA GLN A 796 24.45 -2.03 -15.25
C GLN A 796 25.37 -1.58 -16.40
N THR A 797 25.58 -0.27 -16.52
CA THR A 797 26.33 0.37 -17.60
C THR A 797 27.57 1.09 -17.10
N GLU A 798 27.51 1.64 -15.89
CA GLU A 798 28.64 2.30 -15.24
C GLU A 798 28.70 1.89 -13.77
N TYR A 799 29.91 1.84 -13.23
CA TYR A 799 30.19 1.65 -11.81
C TYR A 799 31.44 2.46 -11.46
N GLY A 800 31.40 3.28 -10.42
CA GLY A 800 32.53 4.14 -10.10
C GLY A 800 32.43 4.78 -8.71
N CYS A 801 33.46 5.55 -8.36
CA CYS A 801 33.48 6.35 -7.14
C CYS A 801 33.86 7.81 -7.42
N ALA A 802 33.31 8.73 -6.63
CA ALA A 802 33.65 10.15 -6.70
C ALA A 802 34.75 10.48 -5.68
N GLN A 803 36.00 10.32 -6.10
CA GLN A 803 37.20 10.46 -5.23
C GLN A 803 37.43 11.88 -4.70
N ASN A 804 36.84 12.90 -5.36
CA ASN A 804 37.02 14.31 -5.04
C ASN A 804 36.22 14.80 -3.83
N LEU A 805 35.31 13.98 -3.29
CA LEU A 805 34.56 14.32 -2.08
C LEU A 805 35.32 13.83 -0.85
N LEU A 806 35.95 14.77 -0.13
CA LEU A 806 36.98 14.45 0.87
C LEU A 806 36.49 14.54 2.32
N PHE A 807 35.32 15.13 2.57
CA PHE A 807 34.89 15.44 3.94
C PHE A 807 34.62 14.21 4.82
N SER A 808 34.30 13.07 4.21
CA SER A 808 34.11 11.78 4.88
C SER A 808 35.40 10.94 4.85
N ASP A 809 35.53 10.00 5.80
CA ASP A 809 36.52 8.92 5.75
C ASP A 809 36.15 7.83 4.73
N HIS A 810 35.00 7.96 4.07
CA HIS A 810 34.56 7.16 2.93
C HIS A 810 34.62 7.96 1.61
N ARG A 811 34.50 7.25 0.48
CA ARG A 811 34.24 7.83 -0.84
C ARG A 811 32.89 7.37 -1.39
N PRO A 812 32.08 8.30 -1.93
CA PRO A 812 30.77 7.96 -2.50
C PRO A 812 30.93 7.07 -3.74
N VAL A 813 30.07 6.07 -3.83
CA VAL A 813 30.00 5.13 -4.96
C VAL A 813 28.73 5.39 -5.76
N TYR A 814 28.78 5.17 -7.06
CA TYR A 814 27.62 5.28 -7.95
C TYR A 814 27.61 4.17 -8.99
N ALA A 815 26.42 3.84 -9.47
CA ALA A 815 26.18 2.94 -10.58
C ALA A 815 25.05 3.49 -11.46
N ILE A 816 25.17 3.28 -12.77
CA ILE A 816 24.12 3.64 -13.73
C ILE A 816 23.54 2.37 -14.34
N PHE A 817 22.22 2.24 -14.28
CA PHE A 817 21.48 1.11 -14.83
C PHE A 817 20.58 1.56 -15.97
N GLN A 818 20.57 0.77 -17.04
CA GLN A 818 19.51 0.77 -18.04
C GLN A 818 18.51 -0.32 -17.67
N ALA A 819 17.27 0.08 -17.40
CA ALA A 819 16.20 -0.84 -17.03
C ALA A 819 15.18 -0.95 -18.16
N ARG A 820 14.99 -2.16 -18.70
CA ARG A 820 13.96 -2.43 -19.70
C ARG A 820 12.61 -2.64 -19.02
N VAL A 821 11.71 -1.68 -19.19
CA VAL A 821 10.40 -1.65 -18.54
C VAL A 821 9.28 -1.79 -19.55
N THR A 822 8.30 -2.63 -19.23
CA THR A 822 7.05 -2.69 -19.98
C THR A 822 6.17 -1.49 -19.64
N VAL A 823 6.03 -0.56 -20.58
CA VAL A 823 5.17 0.61 -20.47
C VAL A 823 3.81 0.30 -21.07
N LEU A 824 2.77 0.67 -20.33
CA LEU A 824 1.38 0.62 -20.79
C LEU A 824 1.03 1.94 -21.46
N ASP A 825 0.72 1.89 -22.76
CA ASP A 825 0.19 3.02 -23.51
C ASP A 825 -1.31 3.15 -23.19
N GLU A 826 -1.63 4.07 -22.29
CA GLU A 826 -3.02 4.28 -21.83
C GLU A 826 -3.93 4.75 -22.96
N ILE A 827 -3.40 5.52 -23.94
CA ILE A 827 -4.15 6.04 -25.08
C ILE A 827 -4.46 4.90 -26.05
N LYS A 828 -3.47 4.11 -26.48
CA LYS A 828 -3.69 2.96 -27.37
C LYS A 828 -4.59 1.92 -26.72
N LYS A 829 -4.42 1.68 -25.41
CA LYS A 829 -5.29 0.76 -24.67
C LYS A 829 -6.73 1.27 -24.64
N ALA A 830 -6.95 2.56 -24.41
CA ALA A 830 -8.28 3.17 -24.42
C ALA A 830 -8.90 3.11 -25.83
N ALA A 831 -8.16 3.47 -26.87
CA ALA A 831 -8.61 3.41 -28.26
C ALA A 831 -8.98 1.98 -28.68
N LEU A 832 -8.13 0.99 -28.37
CA LEU A 832 -8.40 -0.41 -28.64
C LEU A 832 -9.61 -0.92 -27.83
N SER A 833 -9.73 -0.50 -26.57
CA SER A 833 -10.89 -0.83 -25.75
C SER A 833 -12.18 -0.29 -26.37
N ALA A 834 -12.17 0.96 -26.85
CA ALA A 834 -13.30 1.60 -27.52
C ALA A 834 -13.63 0.93 -28.86
N GLU A 835 -12.63 0.51 -29.63
CA GLU A 835 -12.83 -0.20 -30.90
C GLU A 835 -13.42 -1.60 -30.67
N ILE A 836 -12.85 -2.38 -29.73
CA ILE A 836 -13.38 -3.69 -29.33
C ILE A 836 -14.82 -3.50 -28.82
N TYR A 837 -15.07 -2.48 -28.01
CA TYR A 837 -16.42 -2.14 -27.53
C TYR A 837 -17.36 -1.87 -28.71
N LYS A 838 -16.99 -1.02 -29.67
CA LYS A 838 -17.80 -0.70 -30.85
C LYS A 838 -18.07 -1.93 -31.72
N LYS A 839 -17.06 -2.77 -31.97
CA LYS A 839 -17.20 -4.01 -32.75
C LYS A 839 -18.13 -5.02 -32.08
N ILE A 840 -17.98 -5.21 -30.77
CA ILE A 840 -18.85 -6.10 -29.99
C ILE A 840 -20.27 -5.52 -29.94
N SER A 841 -20.42 -4.21 -29.68
CA SER A 841 -21.72 -3.53 -29.66
C SER A 841 -22.46 -3.66 -31.00
N ASN A 842 -21.77 -3.45 -32.13
CA ASN A 842 -22.33 -3.62 -33.47
C ASN A 842 -22.72 -5.08 -33.77
N LYS A 843 -21.93 -6.07 -33.35
CA LYS A 843 -22.31 -7.49 -33.51
C LYS A 843 -23.54 -7.85 -32.67
N LEU A 844 -23.70 -7.19 -31.53
CA LEU A 844 -24.81 -7.43 -30.60
C LEU A 844 -26.04 -6.59 -30.92
N SER A 845 -25.96 -5.56 -31.77
CA SER A 845 -27.06 -4.61 -32.00
C SER A 845 -28.35 -5.28 -32.52
N ASN A 846 -28.22 -6.40 -33.22
CA ASN A 846 -29.34 -7.12 -33.85
C ASN A 846 -29.79 -8.37 -33.07
N MET A 847 -29.25 -8.60 -31.87
CA MET A 847 -29.52 -9.79 -31.06
C MET A 847 -30.44 -9.45 -29.87
N ASN A 848 -31.28 -10.41 -29.48
CA ASN A 848 -32.07 -10.27 -28.24
C ASN A 848 -31.17 -10.43 -26.99
N ASP A 849 -31.66 -9.99 -25.83
CA ASP A 849 -30.83 -9.95 -24.61
C ASP A 849 -30.38 -11.34 -24.13
N GLU A 850 -31.16 -12.41 -24.40
CA GLU A 850 -30.76 -13.79 -24.10
C GLU A 850 -29.65 -14.30 -25.04
N GLU A 851 -29.74 -14.02 -26.34
CA GLU A 851 -28.71 -14.33 -27.35
C GLU A 851 -27.39 -13.61 -27.04
N LYS A 852 -27.47 -12.31 -26.72
CA LYS A 852 -26.30 -11.52 -26.29
C LYS A 852 -25.62 -12.15 -25.07
N LEU A 853 -26.41 -12.54 -24.06
CA LEU A 853 -25.89 -13.13 -22.82
C LEU A 853 -25.22 -14.49 -23.09
N THR A 854 -25.78 -15.27 -24.00
CA THR A 854 -25.28 -16.62 -24.36
C THR A 854 -23.95 -16.53 -25.12
N LEU A 855 -23.85 -15.67 -26.13
CA LEU A 855 -22.62 -15.41 -26.90
C LEU A 855 -21.47 -14.85 -26.07
N LEU A 856 -21.78 -13.97 -25.11
CA LEU A 856 -20.79 -13.37 -24.21
C LEU A 856 -20.33 -14.35 -23.10
N ASN A 857 -21.20 -15.27 -22.65
CA ASN A 857 -20.87 -16.27 -21.63
C ASN A 857 -20.09 -17.48 -22.18
N ASP A 858 -20.45 -17.96 -23.36
CA ASP A 858 -19.83 -19.15 -23.97
C ASP A 858 -18.44 -18.84 -24.57
N GLY A 859 -18.07 -17.55 -24.64
CA GLY A 859 -16.78 -17.10 -25.12
C GLY A 859 -16.54 -17.38 -26.61
N SER A 860 -17.59 -17.77 -27.33
CA SER A 860 -17.66 -18.11 -28.75
C SER A 860 -17.74 -16.89 -29.67
N LEU A 861 -17.87 -15.68 -29.11
CA LEU A 861 -17.46 -14.47 -29.81
C LEU A 861 -15.98 -14.63 -30.20
N ILE A 862 -15.74 -14.74 -31.50
CA ILE A 862 -14.43 -14.59 -32.15
C ILE A 862 -14.52 -13.29 -32.95
N LEU A 863 -13.75 -12.29 -32.53
CA LEU A 863 -13.41 -11.19 -33.41
C LEU A 863 -12.32 -11.73 -34.34
N ASP A 864 -12.58 -11.79 -35.64
CA ASP A 864 -11.60 -12.29 -36.60
C ASP A 864 -10.28 -11.53 -36.41
N PRO A 865 -9.15 -12.23 -36.22
CA PRO A 865 -7.85 -11.58 -36.01
C PRO A 865 -7.47 -10.62 -37.14
N GLU A 866 -7.96 -10.89 -38.35
CA GLU A 866 -7.73 -10.11 -39.58
C GLU A 866 -8.69 -8.93 -39.77
N SER A 867 -9.73 -8.77 -38.95
CA SER A 867 -10.66 -7.62 -39.05
C SER A 867 -10.17 -6.37 -38.32
N VAL A 868 -9.03 -6.45 -37.63
CA VAL A 868 -8.35 -5.35 -36.90
C VAL A 868 -7.00 -5.13 -37.57
N VAL A 869 -7.00 -4.69 -38.84
CA VAL A 869 -5.77 -4.28 -39.53
C VAL A 869 -5.55 -2.80 -39.27
N PHE A 870 -4.44 -2.46 -38.63
CA PHE A 870 -3.91 -1.11 -38.68
C PHE A 870 -3.09 -0.96 -39.95
N ALA A 871 -3.20 0.20 -40.61
CA ALA A 871 -2.26 0.61 -41.63
C ALA A 871 -0.91 0.92 -40.95
N ASP A 872 -0.11 -0.12 -40.69
CA ASP A 872 1.31 0.05 -40.37
C ASP A 872 2.05 0.31 -41.68
N THR A 873 2.49 1.55 -41.87
CA THR A 873 3.65 1.84 -42.70
C THR A 873 4.89 1.28 -41.98
N ASP A 874 5.58 0.37 -42.67
CA ASP A 874 6.91 -0.17 -42.38
C ASP A 874 7.14 -0.81 -41.00
N ASN A 875 7.02 -2.15 -40.96
CA ASN A 875 8.13 -2.98 -40.48
C ASN A 875 7.92 -4.47 -40.80
N SER A 876 8.87 -5.02 -41.55
CA SER A 876 9.08 -6.45 -41.76
C SER A 876 9.55 -7.13 -40.46
N GLY A 877 8.74 -8.03 -39.90
CA GLY A 877 9.09 -8.74 -38.66
C GLY A 877 8.25 -9.99 -38.40
N ILE A 878 8.77 -11.13 -38.87
CA ILE A 878 8.49 -12.55 -38.56
C ILE A 878 7.44 -12.83 -37.45
N LEU A 879 6.35 -13.49 -37.86
CA LEU A 879 5.27 -13.99 -37.01
C LEU A 879 5.73 -15.20 -36.16
N MET A 880 5.87 -15.06 -34.84
CA MET A 880 6.03 -16.21 -33.93
C MET A 880 4.67 -16.68 -33.36
N LYS A 881 4.30 -17.93 -33.67
CA LYS A 881 3.12 -18.64 -33.15
C LYS A 881 3.22 -18.88 -31.64
N HIS A 882 2.12 -18.61 -30.94
CA HIS A 882 1.87 -18.92 -29.53
C HIS A 882 2.24 -20.36 -29.13
N ARG A 883 3.05 -20.51 -28.07
CA ARG A 883 3.18 -21.78 -27.33
C ARG A 883 2.17 -21.82 -26.18
N GLY A 884 1.24 -22.78 -26.26
CA GLY A 884 0.42 -23.21 -25.13
C GLY A 884 1.26 -23.84 -24.02
N ARG A 885 0.65 -24.05 -22.84
CA ARG A 885 1.27 -24.68 -21.66
C ARG A 885 2.10 -25.90 -22.07
N LEU A 886 3.38 -25.88 -21.71
CA LEU A 886 4.26 -27.01 -21.90
C LEU A 886 3.79 -28.18 -21.00
N PRO A 887 3.77 -29.42 -21.52
CA PRO A 887 3.55 -30.60 -20.70
C PRO A 887 4.69 -30.78 -19.68
N PRO A 888 4.47 -31.56 -18.61
CA PRO A 888 5.53 -31.88 -17.66
C PRO A 888 6.74 -32.54 -18.37
N PRO A 889 7.96 -32.35 -17.85
CA PRO A 889 9.17 -32.92 -18.44
C PRO A 889 9.07 -34.44 -18.54
N SER A 890 9.65 -35.01 -19.60
CA SER A 890 9.69 -36.46 -19.81
C SER A 890 10.39 -37.16 -18.65
N SER A 891 9.86 -38.30 -18.25
CA SER A 891 10.55 -39.25 -17.37
C SER A 891 11.09 -40.43 -18.18
N ASP A 892 11.91 -41.26 -17.54
CA ASP A 892 12.41 -42.51 -18.13
C ASP A 892 11.26 -43.46 -18.57
N GLN A 893 10.07 -43.29 -18.00
CA GLN A 893 8.88 -44.09 -18.29
C GLN A 893 7.87 -43.39 -19.21
N LYS A 894 7.95 -42.07 -19.41
CA LYS A 894 6.97 -41.31 -20.21
C LYS A 894 7.61 -40.17 -20.97
N LYS A 895 7.74 -40.32 -22.28
CA LYS A 895 8.24 -39.29 -23.21
C LYS A 895 7.07 -38.55 -23.84
N TRP A 896 6.85 -37.28 -23.49
CA TRP A 896 5.65 -36.54 -23.87
C TRP A 896 5.49 -36.32 -25.39
N TRP A 897 6.57 -36.44 -26.15
CA TRP A 897 6.56 -36.31 -27.62
C TRP A 897 6.18 -37.60 -28.36
N ILE A 898 5.95 -38.71 -27.65
CA ILE A 898 5.49 -39.97 -28.23
C ILE A 898 4.05 -40.19 -27.75
N GLY A 899 3.07 -39.82 -28.58
CA GLY A 899 1.67 -40.13 -28.32
C GLY A 899 1.44 -41.65 -28.31
N ASP A 900 0.69 -42.14 -27.32
CA ASP A 900 0.16 -43.51 -27.20
C ASP A 900 1.14 -44.67 -27.45
N GLY A 901 2.41 -44.51 -27.07
CA GLY A 901 3.35 -45.64 -26.96
C GLY A 901 3.76 -46.30 -28.28
N LYS A 902 3.61 -45.64 -29.44
CA LYS A 902 4.13 -46.16 -30.72
C LYS A 902 5.61 -45.80 -30.92
N GLN A 903 6.41 -46.75 -31.40
CA GLN A 903 7.76 -46.45 -31.90
C GLN A 903 7.65 -45.69 -33.24
N VAL A 904 8.43 -44.61 -33.38
CA VAL A 904 8.48 -43.80 -34.60
C VAL A 904 9.58 -44.33 -35.51
N ASN A 905 9.21 -44.78 -36.71
CA ASN A 905 10.18 -44.98 -37.80
C ASN A 905 10.32 -43.66 -38.58
N VAL A 906 11.55 -43.17 -38.70
CA VAL A 906 11.87 -42.03 -39.56
C VAL A 906 12.10 -42.56 -40.97
N ILE A 907 11.28 -42.11 -41.92
CA ILE A 907 11.50 -42.34 -43.34
C ILE A 907 12.42 -41.22 -43.83
N LEU A 908 13.65 -41.56 -44.21
CA LEU A 908 14.59 -40.62 -44.80
C LEU A 908 14.38 -40.61 -46.32
N ASP A 909 14.24 -39.43 -46.91
CA ASP A 909 14.15 -39.24 -48.37
C ASP A 909 15.55 -39.28 -48.99
N VAL A 910 16.28 -40.38 -48.75
CA VAL A 910 17.65 -40.62 -49.21
C VAL A 910 17.86 -42.11 -49.45
N ASP A 911 18.58 -42.44 -50.52
CA ASP A 911 18.97 -43.81 -50.84
C ASP A 911 20.02 -44.30 -49.83
N THR A 912 19.56 -45.02 -48.80
CA THR A 912 20.39 -45.53 -47.69
C THR A 912 21.37 -46.64 -48.10
N GLU A 913 21.26 -47.14 -49.34
CA GLU A 913 22.25 -48.04 -49.92
C GLU A 913 23.48 -47.28 -50.42
N LYS A 914 23.32 -46.03 -50.85
CA LYS A 914 24.39 -45.20 -51.44
C LYS A 914 24.93 -44.13 -50.51
N LEU A 915 24.13 -43.64 -49.58
CA LEU A 915 24.46 -42.50 -48.73
C LEU A 915 24.24 -42.83 -47.26
N VAL A 916 25.16 -42.39 -46.41
CA VAL A 916 25.06 -42.45 -44.95
C VAL A 916 25.13 -41.05 -44.37
N LEU A 917 24.55 -40.88 -43.18
CA LEU A 917 24.65 -39.62 -42.45
C LEU A 917 26.14 -39.35 -42.16
N ASN A 918 26.58 -38.12 -42.42
CA ASN A 918 28.00 -37.77 -42.28
C ASN A 918 28.45 -37.94 -40.82
N PRO A 919 29.34 -38.91 -40.49
CA PRO A 919 29.75 -39.15 -39.10
C PRO A 919 30.60 -38.01 -38.52
N MET A 920 31.12 -37.12 -39.37
CA MET A 920 31.84 -35.92 -38.95
C MET A 920 30.92 -34.77 -38.53
N ARG A 921 29.60 -34.91 -38.70
CA ARG A 921 28.64 -33.89 -38.24
C ARG A 921 28.44 -34.00 -36.73
N ASN A 922 28.32 -32.85 -36.08
CA ASN A 922 28.04 -32.80 -34.65
C ASN A 922 26.64 -33.38 -34.38
N VAL A 923 26.54 -34.31 -33.42
CA VAL A 923 25.30 -35.03 -33.07
C VAL A 923 24.25 -34.13 -32.43
N ASN A 924 24.64 -32.93 -31.99
CA ASN A 924 23.75 -31.97 -31.36
C ASN A 924 23.27 -30.91 -32.38
N PRO A 925 21.97 -30.89 -32.74
CA PRO A 925 21.42 -30.02 -33.79
C PRO A 925 21.25 -28.54 -33.37
N PHE A 926 21.69 -28.16 -32.18
CA PHE A 926 21.59 -26.80 -31.65
C PHE A 926 22.91 -26.01 -31.69
N PHE A 927 23.98 -26.60 -32.21
CA PHE A 927 25.17 -25.84 -32.58
C PHE A 927 25.02 -25.33 -34.02
N GLU A 928 25.38 -24.07 -34.26
CA GLU A 928 25.39 -23.46 -35.60
C GLU A 928 26.21 -24.34 -36.54
N GLU A 929 25.61 -24.72 -37.68
CA GLU A 929 26.23 -25.61 -38.65
C GLU A 929 27.54 -24.97 -39.16
N GLN A 930 28.64 -25.73 -39.17
CA GLN A 930 29.82 -25.33 -39.93
C GLN A 930 29.43 -25.27 -41.41
N GLU A 931 29.31 -24.06 -41.97
CA GLU A 931 29.00 -23.84 -43.38
C GLU A 931 29.94 -24.70 -44.25
N GLY A 932 29.36 -25.55 -45.09
CA GLY A 932 30.10 -26.35 -46.09
C GLY A 932 30.21 -27.87 -45.82
N VAL A 933 29.71 -28.40 -44.70
CA VAL A 933 29.74 -29.86 -44.43
C VAL A 933 28.42 -30.53 -44.85
N PRO A 934 28.42 -31.43 -45.86
CA PRO A 934 27.20 -32.07 -46.35
C PRO A 934 26.59 -33.01 -45.30
N LEU A 935 25.25 -33.04 -45.24
CA LEU A 935 24.47 -33.84 -44.30
C LEU A 935 24.63 -35.35 -44.53
N TYR A 936 24.82 -35.76 -45.79
CA TYR A 936 25.05 -37.14 -46.21
C TYR A 936 26.37 -37.26 -46.97
N VAL A 937 27.05 -38.39 -46.81
CA VAL A 937 28.25 -38.75 -47.55
C VAL A 937 28.08 -40.12 -48.21
N PRO A 938 28.78 -40.41 -49.33
CA PRO A 938 28.77 -41.73 -49.94
C PRO A 938 29.16 -42.80 -48.93
N LYS A 939 28.43 -43.92 -48.95
CA LYS A 939 28.75 -45.11 -48.18
C LYS A 939 29.99 -45.74 -48.82
N SER A 940 31.13 -45.64 -48.14
CA SER A 940 32.42 -46.20 -48.58
C SER A 940 32.40 -47.71 -48.66
#